data_AF-A0AAQ3LBL6-F1
#
_entry.id   AF-A0AAQ3LBL6-F1
#
_cell.length_a   1.000
_cell.length_b   1.000
_cell.length_c   1.000
_cell.angle_alpha   90.00
_cell.angle_beta   90.00
_cell.angle_gamma   90.00
#
_symmetry.space_group_name_H-M   'P 1'
#
loop_
_entity.id
_entity.type
_entity.pdbx_description
1 polymer ?
#
loop_
_entity_poly.entity_id
_entity_poly.type
_entity_poly.pdbx_seq_one_letter_code
_entity_poly.pdbx_strand_id
1 'polypeptide(L)'
;MRKHHSHSPKGFALITAIALMGFILLLLFSLTTLSQITLATTTIAKQQAMAEQNALLGLQTAIGQLQRFSGHDQRVTVRADLFDQQVDIQHPYWTGVYSSNSPAANWNSTMTMAEKFNEATAWLISGNDGLAPGDANFLTPDQAIQAGQSATLVSASTSDDAVEAPKQNVVKDDVTIGNYAYWIGDEGIKAKFNLQNPYANASSTTAEKMRAFQTAQRIGIEAMDAITSYPVNGSNLPLVRSFSETEFVMSDDLGDRFHDITFWSKSVLSNVKNGGLKHDLTAAFESPSVYNSIFANNADKELLNETGLVDVNAGSTGGPNWDILRSYYNLKDQVNNGSIDPIIPDSSPDAVVGSPYNVSNSFITSNHHRNNPVFPVVSRLQIGFAIESYPETLTDSMGQPTGETANKLRLHIKPVIALYNPYNVKINAATYFMQWDLFPRFKITPNWPKHSDAEPWVVGFRLHEILPIVNGALRRFKMTAANIDFEPGETRVFTLSGPNDLSLLGDWAELTPEAWTPDGSYWVNIDDVKTATVSNYAGNFDINNDRFGLTDVEKSRLTTTSDADSFEVEVTFFHTGDFELKIADGTTQTMLQNIREPWQDEDIDGMRPGTQSKSFVISELSTNPLDIGHWGYWLRTSKSDQPLRALVDTNIRALAVAEEWDGFNDQNGYALASFMEAPQSGNDPLTLAVLTDPEPQIVGDRNRGYWGGGVTVSSGNTHVPLIDLPRTPLISLGALQHAYLSSFGQDATYPLGNSFANPRIPRNQTMHEYTSVRYYKNDANSEVASIPVVDSSYYINEALWDNYFFSSVPTTLSDTEVKDTLSGKITTPLENPRIEFYQPGYYHREEKVLEAAHFTAPNTDEKYDALAGALMINGAFNINSTSVNAWKAILSSLSNQEVPKFDPAGADSDVQFTSEQEAFFSRMSRPYGGGFQSDDDLDIVENNKNFWRGYRRLNTAQINALAAEIVNQIKQRGPFLSMADFVNRKLTNDPLGLKGTLQAALDGADVEINSNLDTELDGGTIDEDALGNGFFPNFDGTQAAGFPGYLMQSDILQALSPVMTVRSDTFLIRSYGDVVDPISSKVISKVWCEAIVQRIPDPAISDSTLSNERNLFTGGSLFPEDVIDGAATNTFGSRRFELVAFRWMNETEL
;
A
#
# COMPACT_ATOMS: atom_id res chain seq x y z
N MET A 1 -52.08 50.90 -117.73
CA MET A 1 -50.63 50.70 -117.95
C MET A 1 -49.96 50.49 -116.60
N ARG A 2 -49.04 49.51 -116.54
CA ARG A 2 -48.09 49.13 -115.46
C ARG A 2 -48.60 48.55 -114.14
N LYS A 3 -48.37 47.22 -114.02
CA LYS A 3 -48.33 46.38 -112.82
C LYS A 3 -47.14 46.80 -111.92
N HIS A 4 -47.36 46.85 -110.61
CA HIS A 4 -46.32 46.65 -109.59
C HIS A 4 -46.71 45.44 -108.74
N HIS A 5 -45.87 44.40 -108.75
CA HIS A 5 -45.95 43.25 -107.85
C HIS A 5 -45.35 43.63 -106.48
N SER A 6 -46.06 43.37 -105.40
CA SER A 6 -45.48 43.28 -104.06
C SER A 6 -45.25 41.81 -103.71
N HIS A 7 -44.00 41.46 -103.41
CA HIS A 7 -43.65 40.17 -102.79
C HIS A 7 -43.81 40.31 -101.28
N SER A 8 -44.70 39.51 -100.68
CA SER A 8 -44.73 39.29 -99.23
C SER A 8 -43.71 38.19 -98.85
N PRO A 9 -42.97 38.35 -97.75
CA PRO A 9 -41.91 37.41 -97.40
C PRO A 9 -42.52 36.17 -96.71
N LYS A 10 -42.65 35.07 -97.44
CA LYS A 10 -43.15 33.77 -96.94
C LYS A 10 -42.16 32.99 -96.04
N GLY A 11 -41.12 33.63 -95.51
CA GLY A 11 -40.11 32.99 -94.64
C GLY A 11 -40.23 33.29 -93.15
N PHE A 12 -40.85 34.41 -92.75
CA PHE A 12 -40.81 34.90 -91.36
C PHE A 12 -41.69 34.09 -90.39
N ALA A 13 -42.87 33.65 -90.82
CA ALA A 13 -43.77 32.82 -89.99
C ALA A 13 -43.24 31.40 -89.73
N LEU A 14 -42.45 30.85 -90.65
CA LEU A 14 -41.82 29.54 -90.48
C LEU A 14 -40.63 29.63 -89.50
N ILE A 15 -39.83 30.70 -89.58
CA ILE A 15 -38.71 30.93 -88.67
C ILE A 15 -39.21 31.21 -87.24
N THR A 16 -40.27 32.00 -87.07
CA THR A 16 -40.87 32.21 -85.73
C THR A 16 -41.52 30.94 -85.20
N ALA A 17 -42.19 30.13 -86.03
CA ALA A 17 -42.74 28.84 -85.60
C ALA A 17 -41.64 27.84 -85.20
N ILE A 18 -40.54 27.75 -85.94
CA ILE A 18 -39.40 26.88 -85.60
C ILE A 18 -38.65 27.39 -84.35
N ALA A 19 -38.46 28.71 -84.21
CA ALA A 19 -37.86 29.29 -83.01
C ALA A 19 -38.73 29.07 -81.76
N LEU A 20 -40.05 29.16 -81.89
CA LEU A 20 -41.01 28.97 -80.80
C LEU A 20 -41.17 27.47 -80.45
N MET A 21 -41.16 26.57 -81.44
CA MET A 21 -41.08 25.12 -81.19
C MET A 21 -39.73 24.73 -80.56
N GLY A 22 -38.61 25.29 -81.03
CA GLY A 22 -37.29 25.06 -80.46
C GLY A 22 -37.19 25.56 -79.02
N PHE A 23 -37.78 26.72 -78.72
CA PHE A 23 -37.88 27.25 -77.37
C PHE A 23 -38.73 26.38 -76.45
N ILE A 24 -39.91 25.94 -76.90
CA ILE A 24 -40.78 25.02 -76.15
C ILE A 24 -40.05 23.69 -75.88
N LEU A 25 -39.33 23.16 -76.87
CA LEU A 25 -38.62 21.88 -76.74
C LEU A 25 -37.44 21.99 -75.75
N LEU A 26 -36.69 23.10 -75.78
CA LEU A 26 -35.66 23.40 -74.77
C LEU A 26 -36.26 23.58 -73.37
N LEU A 27 -37.41 24.25 -73.26
CA LEU A 27 -38.09 24.46 -71.99
C LEU A 27 -38.59 23.12 -71.40
N LEU A 28 -39.20 22.27 -72.22
CA LEU A 28 -39.61 20.91 -71.84
C LEU A 28 -38.40 20.07 -71.41
N PHE A 29 -37.29 20.14 -72.15
CA PHE A 29 -36.06 19.44 -71.77
C PHE A 29 -35.54 19.93 -70.42
N SER A 30 -35.45 21.24 -70.19
CA SER A 30 -34.99 21.82 -68.93
C SER A 30 -35.88 21.45 -67.73
N LEU A 31 -37.21 21.44 -67.91
CA LEU A 31 -38.17 21.06 -66.87
C LEU A 31 -38.07 19.57 -66.55
N THR A 32 -37.87 18.74 -67.58
CA THR A 32 -37.71 17.29 -67.40
C THR A 32 -36.41 16.97 -66.68
N THR A 33 -35.29 17.60 -67.06
CA THR A 33 -34.01 17.43 -66.37
C THR A 33 -34.07 17.93 -64.94
N LEU A 34 -34.71 19.07 -64.68
CA LEU A 34 -34.89 19.59 -63.32
C LEU A 34 -35.73 18.63 -62.47
N SER A 35 -36.85 18.13 -63.01
CA SER A 35 -37.70 17.16 -62.30
C SER A 35 -36.98 15.85 -62.00
N GLN A 36 -36.13 15.36 -62.92
CA GLN A 36 -35.32 14.16 -62.70
C GLN A 36 -34.27 14.39 -61.61
N ILE A 37 -33.60 15.54 -61.62
CA ILE A 37 -32.64 15.92 -60.58
C ILE A 37 -33.35 16.06 -59.23
N THR A 38 -34.48 16.76 -59.15
CA THR A 38 -35.25 16.92 -57.90
C THR A 38 -35.73 15.56 -57.36
N LEU A 39 -36.18 14.66 -58.25
CA LEU A 39 -36.59 13.32 -57.86
C LEU A 39 -35.39 12.53 -57.31
N ALA A 40 -34.26 12.55 -58.01
CA ALA A 40 -33.03 11.89 -57.58
C ALA A 40 -32.54 12.42 -56.22
N THR A 41 -32.49 13.74 -56.02
CA THR A 41 -32.09 14.34 -54.75
C THR A 41 -33.06 13.99 -53.62
N THR A 42 -34.36 13.96 -53.89
CA THR A 42 -35.37 13.57 -52.88
C THR A 42 -35.23 12.10 -52.51
N THR A 43 -34.95 11.23 -53.49
CA THR A 43 -34.72 9.81 -53.25
C THR A 43 -33.46 9.58 -52.41
N ILE A 44 -32.36 10.26 -52.73
CA ILE A 44 -31.11 10.21 -51.95
C ILE A 44 -31.36 10.72 -50.52
N ALA A 45 -32.00 11.88 -50.36
CA ALA A 45 -32.31 12.44 -49.04
C ALA A 45 -33.19 11.50 -48.21
N LYS A 46 -34.18 10.85 -48.84
CA LYS A 46 -35.01 9.83 -48.18
C LYS A 46 -34.19 8.61 -47.75
N GLN A 47 -33.32 8.10 -48.63
CA GLN A 47 -32.47 6.94 -48.34
C GLN A 47 -31.47 7.24 -47.22
N GLN A 48 -30.90 8.44 -47.23
CA GLN A 48 -30.00 8.90 -46.18
C GLN A 48 -30.74 9.04 -44.85
N ALA A 49 -31.91 9.67 -44.81
CA ALA A 49 -32.72 9.78 -43.59
C ALA A 49 -33.13 8.40 -43.02
N MET A 50 -33.38 7.41 -43.89
CA MET A 50 -33.65 6.03 -43.46
C MET A 50 -32.40 5.36 -42.90
N ALA A 51 -31.22 5.58 -43.49
CA ALA A 51 -29.95 5.08 -42.95
C ALA A 51 -29.62 5.72 -41.59
N GLU A 52 -29.86 7.03 -41.44
CA GLU A 52 -29.75 7.76 -40.17
C GLU A 52 -30.69 7.18 -39.10
N GLN A 53 -31.95 6.88 -39.44
CA GLN A 53 -32.89 6.23 -38.53
C GLN A 53 -32.42 4.83 -38.09
N ASN A 54 -31.84 4.05 -39.00
CA ASN A 54 -31.29 2.73 -38.67
C ASN A 54 -30.06 2.86 -37.74
N ALA A 55 -29.17 3.83 -38.00
CA ALA A 55 -28.03 4.10 -37.13
C ALA A 55 -28.49 4.56 -35.72
N LEU A 56 -29.51 5.41 -35.63
CA LEU A 56 -30.10 5.83 -34.37
C LEU A 56 -30.80 4.70 -33.62
N LEU A 57 -31.44 3.77 -34.33
CA LEU A 57 -31.99 2.56 -33.72
C LEU A 57 -30.86 1.74 -33.08
N GLY A 58 -29.75 1.53 -33.79
CA GLY A 58 -28.57 0.86 -33.25
C GLY A 58 -28.00 1.57 -32.01
N LEU A 59 -27.92 2.90 -32.04
CA LEU A 59 -27.47 3.71 -30.90
C LEU A 59 -28.42 3.57 -29.69
N GLN A 60 -29.73 3.63 -29.90
CA GLN A 60 -30.71 3.48 -28.83
C GLN A 60 -30.67 2.08 -28.21
N THR A 61 -30.54 1.04 -29.03
CA THR A 61 -30.33 -0.32 -28.57
C THR A 61 -29.05 -0.44 -27.74
N ALA A 62 -27.93 0.12 -28.23
CA ALA A 62 -26.65 0.12 -27.54
C ALA A 62 -26.73 0.78 -26.15
N ILE A 63 -27.35 1.95 -26.05
CA ILE A 63 -27.58 2.64 -24.76
C ILE A 63 -28.43 1.75 -23.83
N GLY A 64 -29.46 1.09 -24.36
CA GLY A 64 -30.29 0.15 -23.60
C GLY A 64 -29.50 -1.04 -23.06
N GLN A 65 -28.64 -1.67 -23.87
CA GLN A 65 -27.77 -2.76 -23.42
C GLN A 65 -26.76 -2.29 -22.39
N LEU A 66 -26.14 -1.12 -22.62
CA LEU A 66 -25.18 -0.53 -21.68
C LEU A 66 -25.82 -0.29 -20.31
N GLN A 67 -27.02 0.31 -20.30
CA GLN A 67 -27.79 0.57 -19.08
C GLN A 67 -28.19 -0.74 -18.37
N ARG A 68 -28.59 -1.77 -19.13
CA ARG A 68 -28.99 -3.07 -18.59
C ARG A 68 -27.83 -3.81 -17.93
N PHE A 69 -26.68 -3.89 -18.60
CA PHE A 69 -25.58 -4.75 -18.18
C PHE A 69 -24.55 -4.05 -17.31
N SER A 70 -24.22 -2.78 -17.56
CA SER A 70 -23.19 -2.03 -16.81
C SER A 70 -23.73 -0.99 -15.80
N GLY A 71 -25.06 -0.79 -15.79
CA GLY A 71 -25.71 0.19 -14.90
C GLY A 71 -25.56 -0.11 -13.41
N HIS A 72 -25.56 -1.39 -13.04
CA HIS A 72 -25.38 -1.85 -11.66
C HIS A 72 -23.98 -1.48 -11.13
N ASP A 73 -23.89 -1.13 -9.84
CA ASP A 73 -22.61 -0.82 -9.18
C ASP A 73 -21.64 -2.01 -9.19
N GLN A 74 -22.16 -3.23 -9.04
CA GLN A 74 -21.40 -4.49 -9.01
C GLN A 74 -21.03 -5.02 -10.41
N ARG A 75 -20.50 -4.14 -11.25
CA ARG A 75 -20.11 -4.44 -12.63
C ARG A 75 -18.73 -3.92 -12.95
N VAL A 76 -18.01 -4.71 -13.74
CA VAL A 76 -16.65 -4.46 -14.20
C VAL A 76 -16.63 -4.56 -15.73
N THR A 77 -15.86 -3.69 -16.38
CA THR A 77 -15.71 -3.67 -17.84
C THR A 77 -14.28 -3.99 -18.23
N VAL A 78 -14.14 -4.83 -19.25
CA VAL A 78 -12.87 -5.44 -19.68
C VAL A 78 -12.86 -5.54 -21.20
N ARG A 79 -11.69 -5.38 -21.81
CA ARG A 79 -11.50 -5.56 -23.25
C ARG A 79 -11.09 -7.02 -23.57
N ALA A 80 -11.54 -7.55 -24.71
CA ALA A 80 -11.36 -8.97 -25.04
C ALA A 80 -9.88 -9.39 -25.19
N ASP A 81 -9.00 -8.47 -25.60
CA ASP A 81 -7.54 -8.69 -25.67
C ASP A 81 -6.87 -9.00 -24.32
N LEU A 82 -7.57 -8.89 -23.19
CA LEU A 82 -7.09 -9.39 -21.91
C LEU A 82 -6.85 -10.91 -21.94
N PHE A 83 -7.59 -11.64 -22.77
CA PHE A 83 -7.57 -13.11 -22.81
C PHE A 83 -6.70 -13.69 -23.94
N ASP A 84 -6.03 -12.86 -24.73
CA ASP A 84 -5.33 -13.24 -25.96
C ASP A 84 -4.12 -14.18 -25.77
N GLN A 85 -3.60 -14.29 -24.54
CA GLN A 85 -2.53 -15.24 -24.21
C GLN A 85 -3.01 -16.70 -24.15
N GLN A 86 -4.30 -16.95 -23.92
CA GLN A 86 -4.87 -18.30 -23.76
C GLN A 86 -6.04 -18.61 -24.71
N VAL A 87 -6.71 -17.58 -25.22
CA VAL A 87 -7.85 -17.69 -26.14
C VAL A 87 -7.48 -17.02 -27.46
N ASP A 88 -7.82 -17.64 -28.59
CA ASP A 88 -7.61 -17.07 -29.92
C ASP A 88 -8.68 -16.01 -30.23
N ILE A 89 -8.40 -14.76 -29.87
CA ILE A 89 -9.34 -13.65 -29.98
C ILE A 89 -9.33 -13.09 -31.41
N GLN A 90 -10.49 -13.15 -32.09
CA GLN A 90 -10.68 -12.57 -33.42
C GLN A 90 -11.05 -11.08 -33.36
N HIS A 91 -11.65 -10.65 -32.25
CA HIS A 91 -12.15 -9.28 -32.05
C HIS A 91 -11.63 -8.67 -30.73
N PRO A 92 -10.35 -8.25 -30.69
CA PRO A 92 -9.67 -7.83 -29.45
C PRO A 92 -10.32 -6.63 -28.75
N TYR A 93 -10.92 -5.70 -29.49
CA TYR A 93 -11.48 -4.45 -28.94
C TYR A 93 -12.95 -4.52 -28.51
N TRP A 94 -13.55 -5.70 -28.43
CA TRP A 94 -14.89 -5.85 -27.88
C TRP A 94 -14.89 -5.71 -26.35
N THR A 95 -15.87 -4.98 -25.83
CA THR A 95 -16.01 -4.72 -24.39
C THR A 95 -16.92 -5.76 -23.74
N GLY A 96 -16.39 -6.51 -22.79
CA GLY A 96 -17.10 -7.45 -21.94
C GLY A 96 -17.51 -6.82 -20.61
N VAL A 97 -18.62 -7.29 -20.05
CA VAL A 97 -19.11 -6.90 -18.72
C VAL A 97 -19.11 -8.12 -17.81
N TYR A 98 -18.50 -7.98 -16.64
CA TYR A 98 -18.39 -9.01 -15.62
C TYR A 98 -19.11 -8.59 -14.33
N SER A 99 -19.60 -9.58 -13.58
CA SER A 99 -20.28 -9.36 -12.31
C SER A 99 -19.35 -9.68 -11.14
N SER A 100 -19.15 -8.73 -10.24
CA SER A 100 -18.40 -8.93 -8.99
C SER A 100 -19.18 -9.73 -7.94
N ASN A 101 -20.49 -9.98 -8.16
CA ASN A 101 -21.38 -10.70 -7.24
C ASN A 101 -21.81 -12.09 -7.72
N SER A 102 -21.24 -12.60 -8.82
CA SER A 102 -21.56 -13.95 -9.32
C SER A 102 -21.29 -15.01 -8.23
N PRO A 103 -22.00 -16.14 -8.14
CA PRO A 103 -21.60 -17.26 -7.28
C PRO A 103 -20.19 -17.76 -7.60
N ALA A 104 -19.74 -17.51 -8.83
CA ALA A 104 -18.36 -17.69 -9.25
C ALA A 104 -17.41 -16.65 -8.68
N ALA A 105 -17.84 -15.49 -8.16
CA ALA A 105 -17.04 -14.36 -7.64
C ALA A 105 -16.17 -14.70 -6.41
N ASN A 106 -16.31 -15.91 -5.87
CA ASN A 106 -15.16 -16.63 -5.37
C ASN A 106 -14.45 -17.24 -6.59
N TRP A 107 -13.84 -16.40 -7.45
CA TRP A 107 -13.08 -16.86 -8.61
C TRP A 107 -11.99 -17.70 -7.99
N ASN A 108 -12.26 -19.00 -7.88
CA ASN A 108 -11.47 -19.84 -7.02
C ASN A 108 -10.05 -19.76 -7.58
N SER A 109 -9.05 -19.84 -6.71
CA SER A 109 -7.66 -19.65 -7.13
C SER A 109 -7.19 -20.68 -8.18
N THR A 110 -8.07 -21.61 -8.59
CA THR A 110 -7.85 -22.64 -9.60
C THR A 110 -8.52 -22.39 -10.96
N MET A 111 -9.34 -21.35 -11.15
CA MET A 111 -9.97 -21.06 -12.45
C MET A 111 -8.94 -20.59 -13.49
N THR A 112 -8.97 -21.22 -14.66
CA THR A 112 -8.14 -20.86 -15.82
C THR A 112 -8.63 -19.58 -16.51
N MET A 113 -7.78 -18.93 -17.30
CA MET A 113 -8.14 -17.70 -18.01
C MET A 113 -9.22 -17.96 -19.08
N ALA A 114 -9.22 -19.14 -19.69
CA ALA A 114 -10.26 -19.57 -20.62
C ALA A 114 -11.63 -19.80 -19.95
N GLU A 115 -11.66 -20.30 -18.70
CA GLU A 115 -12.91 -20.41 -17.94
C GLU A 115 -13.44 -19.02 -17.58
N LYS A 116 -12.56 -18.14 -17.11
CA LYS A 116 -12.89 -16.74 -16.81
C LYS A 116 -13.44 -15.98 -18.02
N PHE A 117 -12.93 -16.23 -19.23
CA PHE A 117 -13.45 -15.64 -20.46
C PHE A 117 -14.95 -15.94 -20.66
N ASN A 118 -15.40 -17.15 -20.32
CA ASN A 118 -16.78 -17.59 -20.48
C ASN A 118 -17.74 -17.06 -19.40
N GLU A 119 -17.23 -16.45 -18.33
CA GLU A 119 -18.04 -15.86 -17.24
C GLU A 119 -18.55 -14.44 -17.55
N ALA A 120 -18.29 -13.92 -18.76
CA ALA A 120 -18.79 -12.62 -19.20
C ALA A 120 -20.33 -12.59 -19.12
N THR A 121 -20.88 -11.62 -18.41
CA THR A 121 -22.34 -11.39 -18.32
C THR A 121 -22.91 -10.88 -19.64
N ALA A 122 -22.12 -10.12 -20.40
CA ALA A 122 -22.46 -9.66 -21.75
C ALA A 122 -21.20 -9.21 -22.51
N TRP A 123 -21.24 -9.31 -23.84
CA TRP A 123 -20.36 -8.57 -24.74
C TRP A 123 -21.16 -7.45 -25.40
N LEU A 124 -20.71 -6.20 -25.27
CA LEU A 124 -21.44 -4.99 -25.65
C LEU A 124 -21.34 -4.70 -27.16
N ILE A 125 -21.93 -5.59 -27.96
CA ILE A 125 -21.89 -5.60 -29.42
C ILE A 125 -23.26 -5.94 -30.00
N SER A 126 -23.57 -5.40 -31.19
CA SER A 126 -24.78 -5.77 -31.91
C SER A 126 -24.81 -7.27 -32.25
N GLY A 127 -25.99 -7.89 -32.11
CA GLY A 127 -26.19 -9.32 -32.37
C GLY A 127 -26.31 -10.18 -31.12
N ASN A 128 -25.86 -9.68 -29.97
CA ASN A 128 -26.15 -10.27 -28.66
C ASN A 128 -27.44 -9.73 -28.03
N ASP A 129 -28.23 -8.96 -28.80
CA ASP A 129 -29.42 -8.28 -28.33
C ASP A 129 -30.51 -9.25 -27.86
N GLY A 130 -30.69 -9.34 -26.54
CA GLY A 130 -31.70 -10.23 -25.94
C GLY A 130 -31.24 -11.69 -25.80
N LEU A 131 -29.98 -11.99 -26.13
CA LEU A 131 -29.35 -13.28 -25.87
C LEU A 131 -28.64 -13.26 -24.52
N ALA A 132 -28.64 -14.38 -23.81
CA ALA A 132 -27.89 -14.58 -22.59
C ALA A 132 -26.59 -15.37 -22.88
N PRO A 133 -25.54 -15.20 -22.07
CA PRO A 133 -24.37 -16.09 -22.11
C PRO A 133 -24.81 -17.55 -22.01
N GLY A 134 -24.32 -18.39 -22.93
CA GLY A 134 -24.71 -19.81 -23.05
C GLY A 134 -25.78 -20.11 -24.11
N ASP A 135 -26.45 -19.10 -24.67
CA ASP A 135 -27.29 -19.29 -25.85
C ASP A 135 -26.43 -19.69 -27.07
N ALA A 136 -26.94 -20.62 -27.89
CA ALA A 136 -26.20 -21.17 -29.05
C ALA A 136 -25.83 -20.12 -30.11
N ASN A 137 -26.51 -18.96 -30.10
CA ASN A 137 -26.27 -17.86 -31.03
C ASN A 137 -25.56 -16.67 -30.36
N PHE A 138 -25.16 -16.79 -29.09
CA PHE A 138 -24.44 -15.74 -28.38
C PHE A 138 -23.04 -15.62 -28.98
N LEU A 139 -22.71 -14.42 -29.44
CA LEU A 139 -21.44 -14.11 -30.10
C LEU A 139 -20.39 -13.77 -29.06
N THR A 140 -19.23 -14.41 -29.19
CA THR A 140 -18.05 -14.20 -28.37
C THR A 140 -16.88 -13.69 -29.22
N PRO A 141 -15.93 -12.94 -28.65
CA PRO A 141 -14.82 -12.33 -29.40
C PRO A 141 -13.86 -13.29 -30.12
N ASP A 142 -13.86 -14.58 -29.77
CA ASP A 142 -13.08 -15.65 -30.40
C ASP A 142 -13.74 -16.18 -31.69
N GLN A 143 -14.96 -15.73 -32.01
CA GLN A 143 -15.69 -16.16 -33.20
C GLN A 143 -15.51 -15.15 -34.35
N ALA A 144 -15.20 -15.67 -35.54
CA ALA A 144 -15.14 -14.84 -36.74
C ALA A 144 -16.55 -14.49 -37.28
N ILE A 145 -16.74 -13.23 -37.68
CA ILE A 145 -17.96 -12.80 -38.37
C ILE A 145 -17.87 -13.17 -39.87
N GLN A 146 -18.96 -13.70 -40.43
CA GLN A 146 -19.00 -14.03 -41.86
C GLN A 146 -18.86 -12.79 -42.75
N ALA A 147 -18.07 -12.91 -43.81
CA ALA A 147 -17.83 -11.84 -44.77
C ALA A 147 -19.15 -11.24 -45.32
N GLY A 148 -19.28 -9.92 -45.24
CA GLY A 148 -20.47 -9.18 -45.68
C GLY A 148 -21.59 -9.08 -44.64
N GLN A 149 -21.46 -9.76 -43.49
CA GLN A 149 -22.37 -9.63 -42.35
C GLN A 149 -21.84 -8.69 -41.26
N SER A 150 -20.65 -8.12 -41.41
CA SER A 150 -20.09 -7.11 -40.49
C SER A 150 -20.20 -5.69 -41.05
N ALA A 151 -20.19 -4.72 -40.14
CA ALA A 151 -19.95 -3.30 -40.43
C ALA A 151 -18.69 -2.84 -39.68
N THR A 152 -17.81 -2.12 -40.38
CA THR A 152 -16.64 -1.46 -39.77
C THR A 152 -17.08 -0.21 -39.02
N LEU A 153 -16.67 -0.10 -37.77
CA LEU A 153 -16.97 1.01 -36.85
C LEU A 153 -15.72 1.80 -36.46
N VAL A 154 -14.55 1.19 -36.55
CA VAL A 154 -13.25 1.86 -36.43
C VAL A 154 -12.39 1.31 -37.55
N SER A 155 -11.82 2.19 -38.37
CA SER A 155 -10.86 1.79 -39.39
C SER A 155 -9.45 1.82 -38.81
N ALA A 156 -8.57 0.99 -39.36
CA ALA A 156 -7.18 1.00 -38.97
C ALA A 156 -6.27 0.65 -40.15
N SER A 157 -5.00 1.05 -40.03
CA SER A 157 -3.95 0.77 -40.99
C SER A 157 -3.61 -0.73 -41.05
N THR A 158 -3.79 -1.44 -39.93
CA THR A 158 -3.72 -2.90 -39.80
C THR A 158 -5.13 -3.48 -39.65
N SER A 159 -5.35 -4.74 -40.05
CA SER A 159 -6.63 -5.41 -39.82
C SER A 159 -6.93 -5.61 -38.34
N ASP A 160 -5.88 -5.70 -37.52
CA ASP A 160 -5.98 -6.16 -36.14
C ASP A 160 -6.52 -5.05 -35.22
N ASP A 161 -6.24 -3.79 -35.56
CA ASP A 161 -6.71 -2.59 -34.84
C ASP A 161 -8.12 -2.13 -35.25
N ALA A 162 -8.69 -2.72 -36.30
CA ALA A 162 -10.03 -2.38 -36.79
C ALA A 162 -11.12 -2.97 -35.88
N VAL A 163 -12.25 -2.26 -35.77
CA VAL A 163 -13.41 -2.75 -35.01
C VAL A 163 -14.57 -3.04 -35.95
N GLU A 164 -15.00 -4.29 -35.96
CA GLU A 164 -16.15 -4.77 -36.70
C GLU A 164 -17.27 -5.25 -35.78
N ALA A 165 -18.51 -5.04 -36.22
CA ALA A 165 -19.71 -5.47 -35.51
C ALA A 165 -20.70 -6.20 -36.45
N PRO A 166 -21.40 -7.24 -35.98
CA PRO A 166 -22.42 -7.96 -36.76
C PRO A 166 -23.63 -7.08 -37.11
N LYS A 167 -24.04 -7.10 -38.38
CA LYS A 167 -25.23 -6.39 -38.89
C LYS A 167 -26.52 -7.07 -38.45
N GLN A 168 -27.44 -6.26 -37.93
CA GLN A 168 -28.79 -6.67 -37.55
C GLN A 168 -29.80 -6.14 -38.57
N ASN A 169 -30.64 -7.04 -39.07
CA ASN A 169 -31.64 -6.71 -40.09
C ASN A 169 -32.75 -5.83 -39.51
N VAL A 170 -33.06 -4.74 -40.21
CA VAL A 170 -34.30 -3.96 -40.02
C VAL A 170 -35.32 -4.48 -41.01
N VAL A 171 -36.37 -5.13 -40.49
CA VAL A 171 -37.38 -5.81 -41.29
C VAL A 171 -38.68 -5.02 -41.28
N LYS A 172 -39.32 -4.91 -42.45
CA LYS A 172 -40.68 -4.42 -42.60
C LYS A 172 -41.46 -5.38 -43.48
N ASP A 173 -42.58 -5.89 -42.98
CA ASP A 173 -43.44 -6.85 -43.69
C ASP A 173 -42.66 -8.09 -44.21
N ASP A 174 -41.80 -8.69 -43.35
CA ASP A 174 -40.89 -9.82 -43.67
C ASP A 174 -39.82 -9.55 -44.73
N VAL A 175 -39.61 -8.28 -45.09
CA VAL A 175 -38.57 -7.85 -46.04
C VAL A 175 -37.52 -6.99 -45.34
N THR A 176 -36.24 -7.33 -45.50
CA THR A 176 -35.13 -6.51 -45.02
C THR A 176 -35.09 -5.19 -45.81
N ILE A 177 -35.24 -4.07 -45.10
CA ILE A 177 -35.22 -2.72 -45.66
C ILE A 177 -33.94 -1.95 -45.32
N GLY A 178 -33.12 -2.49 -44.43
CA GLY A 178 -31.83 -1.93 -44.03
C GLY A 178 -31.21 -2.74 -42.90
N ASN A 179 -30.06 -2.31 -42.41
CA ASN A 179 -29.38 -2.92 -41.29
C ASN A 179 -28.88 -1.86 -40.32
N TYR A 180 -28.67 -2.26 -39.07
CA TYR A 180 -27.88 -1.49 -38.10
C TYR A 180 -26.79 -2.37 -37.48
N ALA A 181 -25.72 -1.75 -37.00
CA ALA A 181 -24.70 -2.41 -36.19
C ALA A 181 -24.15 -1.40 -35.18
N TYR A 182 -23.71 -1.85 -34.02
CA TYR A 182 -23.15 -0.96 -33.01
C TYR A 182 -22.05 -1.66 -32.22
N TRP A 183 -21.11 -0.86 -31.71
CA TRP A 183 -20.06 -1.26 -30.78
C TRP A 183 -19.97 -0.24 -29.66
N ILE A 184 -19.73 -0.74 -28.45
CA ILE A 184 -19.50 0.08 -27.27
C ILE A 184 -18.04 -0.09 -26.85
N GLY A 185 -17.25 0.96 -27.04
CA GLY A 185 -15.88 1.07 -26.60
C GLY A 185 -15.79 1.60 -25.17
N ASP A 186 -14.89 1.00 -24.40
CA ASP A 186 -14.54 1.45 -23.05
C ASP A 186 -13.54 2.62 -23.14
N GLU A 187 -13.91 3.78 -22.61
CA GLU A 187 -13.03 4.97 -22.58
C GLU A 187 -12.23 5.09 -21.29
N GLY A 188 -12.63 4.38 -20.21
CA GLY A 188 -11.92 4.41 -18.93
C GLY A 188 -10.60 3.63 -18.95
N ILE A 189 -10.42 2.70 -19.89
CA ILE A 189 -9.13 2.00 -20.09
C ILE A 189 -8.08 2.83 -20.86
N LYS A 190 -8.45 4.04 -21.33
CA LYS A 190 -7.58 4.91 -22.15
C LYS A 190 -7.03 6.07 -21.33
N ALA A 191 -5.90 6.62 -21.75
CA ALA A 191 -5.31 7.80 -21.13
C ALA A 191 -6.06 9.07 -21.56
N LYS A 192 -6.53 9.85 -20.58
CA LYS A 192 -7.23 11.11 -20.84
C LYS A 192 -6.28 12.23 -21.26
N PHE A 193 -6.46 12.76 -22.46
CA PHE A 193 -5.57 13.71 -23.13
C PHE A 193 -5.60 15.14 -22.56
N ASN A 194 -6.77 15.62 -22.17
CA ASN A 194 -7.04 17.05 -21.98
C ASN A 194 -6.92 17.53 -20.52
N LEU A 195 -6.00 16.94 -19.75
CA LEU A 195 -5.82 17.22 -18.32
C LEU A 195 -4.61 18.12 -18.06
N GLN A 196 -4.73 19.00 -17.06
CA GLN A 196 -3.67 19.91 -16.63
C GLN A 196 -3.42 19.77 -15.14
N ASN A 197 -2.20 20.05 -14.70
CA ASN A 197 -1.88 20.25 -13.30
C ASN A 197 -2.20 21.71 -12.92
N PRO A 198 -3.24 21.98 -12.10
CA PRO A 198 -3.60 23.34 -11.70
C PRO A 198 -2.56 23.98 -10.76
N TYR A 199 -1.66 23.19 -10.18
CA TYR A 199 -0.62 23.64 -9.24
C TYR A 199 0.75 23.81 -9.91
N ALA A 200 0.84 23.69 -11.24
CA ALA A 200 2.10 23.85 -11.98
C ALA A 200 2.56 25.31 -12.14
N ASN A 201 1.83 26.29 -11.58
CA ASN A 201 2.13 27.71 -11.72
C ASN A 201 3.17 28.17 -10.68
N ALA A 202 4.06 29.09 -11.05
CA ALA A 202 5.03 29.70 -10.14
C ALA A 202 4.37 30.43 -8.94
N SER A 203 3.13 30.89 -9.09
CA SER A 203 2.36 31.54 -8.01
C SER A 203 1.74 30.56 -7.00
N SER A 204 1.84 29.23 -7.23
CA SER A 204 1.29 28.24 -6.31
C SER A 204 2.00 28.28 -4.96
N THR A 205 1.21 28.18 -3.90
CA THR A 205 1.67 28.11 -2.51
C THR A 205 2.49 26.85 -2.26
N THR A 206 3.30 26.85 -1.20
CA THR A 206 4.03 25.65 -0.76
C THR A 206 3.10 24.44 -0.60
N ALA A 207 1.93 24.61 0.03
CA ALA A 207 0.97 23.53 0.24
C ALA A 207 0.43 22.95 -1.07
N GLU A 208 0.15 23.79 -2.07
CA GLU A 208 -0.30 23.34 -3.40
C GLU A 208 0.78 22.53 -4.13
N LYS A 209 2.04 22.99 -4.06
CA LYS A 209 3.18 22.25 -4.64
C LYS A 209 3.41 20.91 -3.94
N MET A 210 3.26 20.86 -2.61
CA MET A 210 3.33 19.59 -1.86
C MET A 210 2.24 18.61 -2.28
N ARG A 211 1.00 19.07 -2.52
CA ARG A 211 -0.09 18.21 -3.01
C ARG A 211 0.18 17.68 -4.42
N ALA A 212 0.70 18.53 -5.30
CA ALA A 212 1.10 18.12 -6.65
C ALA A 212 2.15 17.01 -6.63
N PHE A 213 3.13 17.12 -5.71
CA PHE A 213 4.16 16.11 -5.50
C PHE A 213 3.60 14.75 -5.01
N GLN A 214 2.53 14.75 -4.21
CA GLN A 214 2.00 13.53 -3.60
C GLN A 214 1.06 12.71 -4.49
N THR A 215 0.33 13.34 -5.42
CA THR A 215 -0.64 12.64 -6.27
C THR A 215 -0.65 13.13 -7.71
N ALA A 216 -1.09 12.25 -8.62
CA ALA A 216 -1.16 12.56 -10.05
C ALA A 216 -2.26 13.59 -10.38
N GLN A 217 -1.83 14.83 -10.67
CA GLN A 217 -2.75 15.92 -11.04
C GLN A 217 -3.16 15.88 -12.53
N ARG A 218 -2.36 15.24 -13.38
CA ARG A 218 -2.59 15.09 -14.82
C ARG A 218 -2.20 13.69 -15.28
N ILE A 219 -2.19 13.46 -16.59
CA ILE A 219 -1.65 12.24 -17.21
C ILE A 219 -0.46 12.64 -18.11
N GLY A 220 0.60 11.85 -18.10
CA GLY A 220 1.84 12.08 -18.85
C GLY A 220 1.75 11.63 -20.31
N ILE A 221 0.88 12.24 -21.11
CA ILE A 221 0.65 11.88 -22.52
C ILE A 221 1.94 11.95 -23.35
N GLU A 222 2.83 12.87 -23.02
CA GLU A 222 4.13 13.04 -23.68
C GLU A 222 5.09 11.84 -23.52
N ALA A 223 4.80 10.91 -22.60
CA ALA A 223 5.60 9.70 -22.44
C ALA A 223 5.21 8.57 -23.42
N MET A 224 4.12 8.72 -24.17
CA MET A 224 3.73 7.73 -25.18
C MET A 224 4.66 7.77 -26.39
N ASP A 225 4.78 6.63 -27.07
CA ASP A 225 5.64 6.52 -28.25
C ASP A 225 5.15 7.44 -29.37
N ALA A 226 6.09 8.17 -29.98
CA ALA A 226 5.89 9.10 -31.08
C ALA A 226 5.11 10.40 -30.74
N ILE A 227 4.90 10.71 -29.45
CA ILE A 227 4.38 12.02 -29.02
C ILE A 227 5.53 12.86 -28.46
N THR A 228 5.83 14.00 -29.10
CA THR A 228 6.96 14.88 -28.70
C THR A 228 6.57 16.36 -28.56
N SER A 229 5.47 16.76 -29.18
CA SER A 229 4.99 18.14 -29.25
C SER A 229 3.84 18.44 -28.27
N TYR A 230 3.53 17.51 -27.36
CA TYR A 230 2.43 17.65 -26.42
C TYR A 230 2.63 18.87 -25.49
N PRO A 231 1.66 19.81 -25.42
CA PRO A 231 1.80 21.04 -24.66
C PRO A 231 1.47 20.82 -23.18
N VAL A 232 2.44 20.34 -22.41
CA VAL A 232 2.31 20.10 -20.95
C VAL A 232 1.78 21.37 -20.25
N ASN A 233 0.62 21.25 -19.60
CA ASN A 233 -0.09 22.35 -18.93
C ASN A 233 -0.46 23.55 -19.84
N GLY A 234 -0.55 23.37 -21.16
CA GLY A 234 -0.86 24.43 -22.12
C GLY A 234 -2.32 24.90 -22.01
N SER A 235 -2.57 26.20 -21.93
CA SER A 235 -3.88 26.80 -21.57
C SER A 235 -5.08 26.34 -22.41
N ASN A 236 -4.88 25.95 -23.66
CA ASN A 236 -5.96 25.51 -24.56
C ASN A 236 -6.25 24.00 -24.46
N LEU A 237 -5.43 23.23 -23.75
CA LEU A 237 -5.55 21.79 -23.63
C LEU A 237 -6.92 21.33 -23.11
N PRO A 238 -7.55 21.96 -22.09
CA PRO A 238 -8.86 21.55 -21.58
C PRO A 238 -10.02 21.77 -22.56
N LEU A 239 -9.78 22.48 -23.68
CA LEU A 239 -10.79 22.75 -24.70
C LEU A 239 -10.87 21.66 -25.77
N VAL A 240 -9.87 20.77 -25.85
CA VAL A 240 -9.80 19.68 -26.85
C VAL A 240 -10.78 18.56 -26.48
N ARG A 241 -11.63 18.16 -27.42
CA ARG A 241 -12.71 17.17 -27.25
C ARG A 241 -12.68 16.02 -28.28
N SER A 242 -11.84 16.11 -29.31
CA SER A 242 -11.73 15.10 -30.37
C SER A 242 -10.33 15.06 -30.99
N PHE A 243 -10.01 13.95 -31.68
CA PHE A 243 -8.73 13.78 -32.38
C PHE A 243 -8.46 14.89 -33.41
N SER A 244 -9.47 15.32 -34.17
CA SER A 244 -9.34 16.40 -35.15
C SER A 244 -8.99 17.76 -34.54
N GLU A 245 -9.25 17.96 -33.26
CA GLU A 245 -8.92 19.21 -32.57
C GLU A 245 -7.50 19.23 -31.99
N THR A 246 -6.81 18.07 -31.98
CA THR A 246 -5.44 17.97 -31.43
C THR A 246 -4.44 18.74 -32.27
N GLU A 247 -4.68 18.90 -33.58
CA GLU A 247 -3.89 19.72 -34.50
C GLU A 247 -3.81 21.21 -34.08
N PHE A 248 -4.74 21.70 -33.24
CA PHE A 248 -4.70 23.08 -32.74
C PHE A 248 -3.74 23.27 -31.56
N VAL A 249 -3.32 22.19 -30.91
CA VAL A 249 -2.50 22.24 -29.69
C VAL A 249 -1.15 21.53 -29.82
N MET A 250 -1.02 20.61 -30.78
CA MET A 250 0.20 19.86 -31.05
C MET A 250 0.36 19.57 -32.55
N SER A 251 1.57 19.19 -32.96
CA SER A 251 1.90 18.92 -34.37
C SER A 251 2.06 17.44 -34.72
N ASP A 252 2.21 16.56 -33.73
CA ASP A 252 2.32 15.13 -34.00
C ASP A 252 0.96 14.56 -34.43
N ASP A 253 0.99 13.57 -35.30
CA ASP A 253 -0.19 12.82 -35.71
C ASP A 253 -0.48 11.73 -34.68
N LEU A 254 -1.70 11.75 -34.12
CA LEU A 254 -2.17 10.75 -33.15
C LEU A 254 -2.88 9.56 -33.83
N GLY A 255 -2.89 9.49 -35.17
CA GLY A 255 -3.73 8.61 -35.99
C GLY A 255 -4.00 7.21 -35.43
N ASP A 256 -2.97 6.43 -35.11
CA ASP A 256 -3.11 5.04 -34.65
C ASP A 256 -3.33 4.92 -33.12
N ARG A 257 -3.60 6.02 -32.39
CA ARG A 257 -3.76 6.04 -30.92
C ARG A 257 -5.21 6.03 -30.43
N PHE A 258 -6.16 5.71 -31.31
CA PHE A 258 -7.58 5.67 -30.98
C PHE A 258 -7.92 4.75 -29.80
N HIS A 259 -7.20 3.63 -29.65
CA HIS A 259 -7.38 2.66 -28.56
C HIS A 259 -6.58 2.97 -27.29
N ASP A 260 -5.74 4.00 -27.31
CA ASP A 260 -4.83 4.38 -26.23
C ASP A 260 -5.23 5.71 -25.56
N ILE A 261 -5.83 6.64 -26.32
CA ILE A 261 -6.14 8.00 -25.89
C ILE A 261 -7.66 8.25 -25.88
N THR A 262 -8.12 8.96 -24.87
CA THR A 262 -9.48 9.51 -24.80
C THR A 262 -9.50 11.01 -24.47
N PHE A 263 -10.57 11.70 -24.86
CA PHE A 263 -10.88 13.06 -24.40
C PHE A 263 -11.92 13.07 -23.29
N TRP A 264 -12.50 11.90 -23.00
CA TRP A 264 -13.65 11.71 -22.13
C TRP A 264 -13.34 10.57 -21.17
N SER A 265 -13.21 10.90 -19.89
CA SER A 265 -13.21 9.91 -18.83
C SER A 265 -13.65 10.62 -17.56
N LYS A 266 -14.72 10.11 -16.95
CA LYS A 266 -15.14 10.40 -15.59
C LYS A 266 -15.71 9.13 -14.95
N SER A 267 -15.52 8.98 -13.65
CA SER A 267 -16.07 7.84 -12.89
C SER A 267 -16.86 8.30 -11.68
N VAL A 268 -17.88 7.52 -11.36
CA VAL A 268 -18.65 7.58 -10.13
C VAL A 268 -17.85 6.89 -9.03
N LEU A 269 -17.96 7.41 -7.80
CA LEU A 269 -17.41 6.80 -6.59
C LEU A 269 -18.30 5.66 -6.11
N SER A 270 -18.41 4.57 -6.89
CA SER A 270 -19.20 3.39 -6.54
C SER A 270 -18.35 2.26 -5.95
N ASN A 271 -18.92 1.52 -4.99
CA ASN A 271 -18.34 0.31 -4.45
C ASN A 271 -18.66 -0.88 -5.38
N VAL A 272 -17.66 -1.36 -6.11
CA VAL A 272 -17.85 -2.42 -7.11
C VAL A 272 -17.97 -3.79 -6.47
N LYS A 273 -17.38 -4.02 -5.29
CA LYS A 273 -17.41 -5.31 -4.60
C LYS A 273 -18.79 -5.55 -3.97
N ASN A 274 -19.22 -4.65 -3.09
CA ASN A 274 -20.45 -4.83 -2.31
C ASN A 274 -21.67 -4.09 -2.90
N GLY A 275 -21.47 -3.20 -3.88
CA GLY A 275 -22.53 -2.35 -4.44
C GLY A 275 -22.72 -1.06 -3.64
N GLY A 276 -23.39 -0.07 -4.23
CA GLY A 276 -23.62 1.24 -3.62
C GLY A 276 -22.53 2.28 -3.91
N LEU A 277 -22.58 3.40 -3.19
CA LEU A 277 -21.54 4.43 -3.21
C LEU A 277 -20.39 4.06 -2.27
N LYS A 278 -19.21 4.63 -2.51
CA LYS A 278 -18.10 4.58 -1.56
C LYS A 278 -18.36 5.54 -0.40
N HIS A 279 -17.72 5.24 0.72
CA HIS A 279 -17.80 6.00 1.94
C HIS A 279 -16.65 7.02 2.06
N ASP A 280 -16.93 8.26 2.46
CA ASP A 280 -15.90 9.30 2.61
C ASP A 280 -15.25 9.30 4.00
N LEU A 281 -13.95 9.00 4.06
CA LEU A 281 -13.18 9.04 5.30
C LEU A 281 -12.87 10.45 5.78
N THR A 282 -12.87 11.45 4.90
CA THR A 282 -12.66 12.86 5.29
C THR A 282 -13.77 13.29 6.24
N ALA A 283 -15.03 13.01 5.87
CA ALA A 283 -16.22 13.25 6.68
C ALA A 283 -16.09 12.62 8.08
N ALA A 284 -15.75 11.33 8.11
CA ALA A 284 -15.67 10.56 9.34
C ALA A 284 -14.51 11.01 10.22
N PHE A 285 -13.34 11.33 9.66
CA PHE A 285 -12.16 11.64 10.47
C PHE A 285 -12.17 13.06 11.02
N GLU A 286 -12.68 14.04 10.24
CA GLU A 286 -12.82 15.45 10.65
C GLU A 286 -13.96 15.68 11.66
N SER A 287 -15.03 14.88 11.63
CA SER A 287 -16.19 15.07 12.50
C SER A 287 -16.31 13.96 13.56
N PRO A 288 -16.00 14.23 14.85
CA PRO A 288 -16.18 13.25 15.92
C PRO A 288 -17.61 12.71 16.04
N SER A 289 -18.61 13.52 15.70
CA SER A 289 -20.01 13.10 15.77
C SER A 289 -20.35 12.08 14.68
N VAL A 290 -19.86 12.29 13.45
CA VAL A 290 -20.01 11.36 12.34
C VAL A 290 -19.23 10.08 12.62
N TYR A 291 -17.98 10.20 13.09
CA TYR A 291 -17.17 9.06 13.47
C TYR A 291 -17.86 8.15 14.49
N ASN A 292 -18.32 8.72 15.61
CA ASN A 292 -18.92 7.96 16.69
C ASN A 292 -20.30 7.39 16.34
N SER A 293 -20.99 7.95 15.34
CA SER A 293 -22.23 7.34 14.85
C SER A 293 -21.99 6.13 13.96
N ILE A 294 -20.91 6.14 13.17
CA ILE A 294 -20.56 5.04 12.26
C ILE A 294 -19.88 3.91 13.05
N PHE A 295 -18.90 4.28 13.87
CA PHE A 295 -18.06 3.36 14.64
C PHE A 295 -18.44 3.38 16.13
N ALA A 296 -19.72 3.10 16.40
CA ALA A 296 -20.32 3.32 17.72
C ALA A 296 -19.81 2.36 18.80
N ASN A 297 -19.57 1.08 18.47
CA ASN A 297 -19.09 0.08 19.42
C ASN A 297 -17.65 -0.37 19.12
N ASN A 298 -17.01 -0.98 20.12
CA ASN A 298 -15.64 -1.49 19.98
C ASN A 298 -15.50 -2.58 18.92
N ALA A 299 -16.55 -3.36 18.65
CA ALA A 299 -16.56 -4.36 17.56
C ALA A 299 -16.66 -3.71 16.18
N ASP A 300 -17.41 -2.61 16.04
CA ASP A 300 -17.55 -1.84 14.80
C ASP A 300 -16.25 -1.11 14.44
N LYS A 301 -15.34 -0.95 15.41
CA LYS A 301 -14.05 -0.31 15.24
C LYS A 301 -12.97 -1.26 14.74
N GLU A 302 -13.15 -2.58 14.83
CA GLU A 302 -12.19 -3.56 14.31
C GLU A 302 -12.24 -3.58 12.78
N LEU A 303 -11.13 -3.24 12.13
CA LEU A 303 -11.08 -3.14 10.66
C LEU A 303 -11.31 -4.50 9.99
N LEU A 304 -10.92 -5.58 10.67
CA LEU A 304 -11.09 -6.95 10.17
C LEU A 304 -12.57 -7.40 10.13
N ASN A 305 -13.47 -6.72 10.85
CA ASN A 305 -14.91 -7.00 10.80
C ASN A 305 -15.49 -6.78 9.38
N GLU A 306 -14.94 -5.82 8.62
CA GLU A 306 -15.32 -5.53 7.23
C GLU A 306 -15.11 -6.71 6.28
N THR A 307 -14.29 -7.70 6.67
CA THR A 307 -13.97 -8.88 5.86
C THR A 307 -14.86 -10.10 6.14
N GLY A 308 -15.69 -10.06 7.20
CA GLY A 308 -16.56 -11.17 7.60
C GLY A 308 -15.84 -12.42 8.12
N LEU A 309 -14.52 -12.37 8.31
CA LEU A 309 -13.69 -13.50 8.76
C LEU A 309 -13.57 -13.62 10.28
N VAL A 310 -14.08 -12.63 10.99
CA VAL A 310 -14.06 -12.57 12.45
C VAL A 310 -15.48 -12.85 12.97
N ASP A 311 -15.62 -13.88 13.80
CA ASP A 311 -16.88 -14.09 14.54
C ASP A 311 -17.02 -12.96 15.56
N VAL A 312 -17.89 -11.98 15.24
CA VAL A 312 -18.26 -10.85 16.12
C VAL A 312 -18.74 -11.29 17.51
N ASN A 313 -19.07 -12.57 17.71
CA ASN A 313 -19.45 -13.13 19.00
C ASN A 313 -18.27 -13.59 19.88
N ALA A 314 -17.04 -13.63 19.36
CA ALA A 314 -15.84 -14.09 20.07
C ALA A 314 -15.11 -12.98 20.87
N GLY A 315 -15.60 -11.74 20.84
CA GLY A 315 -14.93 -10.58 21.46
C GLY A 315 -13.88 -9.93 20.55
N SER A 316 -13.30 -8.81 21.01
CA SER A 316 -12.29 -8.00 20.28
C SER A 316 -11.17 -8.91 19.76
N THR A 317 -10.96 -8.92 18.44
CA THR A 317 -9.89 -9.70 17.80
C THR A 317 -8.51 -9.15 18.04
N GLY A 318 -8.44 -7.87 18.41
CA GLY A 318 -7.16 -7.27 18.63
C GLY A 318 -6.41 -6.91 17.36
N GLY A 319 -7.15 -6.52 16.33
CA GLY A 319 -6.60 -6.21 15.03
C GLY A 319 -6.30 -4.73 14.83
N PRO A 320 -5.85 -4.40 13.60
CA PRO A 320 -5.96 -3.05 13.08
C PRO A 320 -7.39 -2.51 13.28
N ASN A 321 -7.52 -1.25 13.65
CA ASN A 321 -8.82 -0.64 13.97
C ASN A 321 -8.94 0.78 13.40
N TRP A 322 -10.19 1.24 13.29
CA TRP A 322 -10.53 2.56 12.75
C TRP A 322 -9.99 3.73 13.60
N ASP A 323 -9.82 3.52 14.93
CA ASP A 323 -9.32 4.57 15.83
C ASP A 323 -7.85 4.90 15.50
N ILE A 324 -7.03 3.89 15.14
CA ILE A 324 -5.65 4.09 14.65
C ILE A 324 -5.63 4.95 13.39
N LEU A 325 -6.44 4.61 12.39
CA LEU A 325 -6.49 5.33 11.10
C LEU A 325 -6.89 6.79 11.30
N ARG A 326 -7.92 7.03 12.11
CA ARG A 326 -8.36 8.38 12.46
C ARG A 326 -7.29 9.14 13.26
N SER A 327 -6.63 8.46 14.21
CA SER A 327 -5.54 9.05 14.97
C SER A 327 -4.38 9.45 14.07
N TYR A 328 -4.01 8.62 13.09
CA TYR A 328 -2.97 8.92 12.11
C TYR A 328 -3.35 10.12 11.24
N TYR A 329 -4.57 10.16 10.70
CA TYR A 329 -5.08 11.30 9.93
C TYR A 329 -5.01 12.63 10.71
N ASN A 330 -5.34 12.60 12.01
CA ASN A 330 -5.33 13.78 12.88
C ASN A 330 -3.93 14.23 13.33
N LEU A 331 -2.86 13.50 13.00
CA LEU A 331 -1.48 13.95 13.26
C LEU A 331 -1.15 15.24 12.50
N LYS A 332 -1.88 15.54 11.41
CA LYS A 332 -1.76 16.80 10.66
C LYS A 332 -1.90 18.05 11.53
N ASP A 333 -2.71 17.96 12.59
CA ASP A 333 -2.98 19.07 13.51
C ASP A 333 -2.02 19.08 14.72
N GLN A 334 -1.23 18.02 14.90
CA GLN A 334 -0.29 17.85 16.00
C GLN A 334 1.17 18.12 15.60
N VAL A 335 1.53 17.87 14.34
CA VAL A 335 2.85 18.19 13.81
C VAL A 335 2.98 19.69 13.65
N ASN A 336 3.85 20.32 14.45
CA ASN A 336 4.09 21.76 14.43
C ASN A 336 5.54 22.07 14.05
N ASN A 337 5.73 22.82 12.96
CA ASN A 337 7.04 23.19 12.44
C ASN A 337 8.02 22.00 12.32
N GLY A 338 7.56 20.88 11.77
CA GLY A 338 8.37 19.68 11.54
C GLY A 338 8.68 18.85 12.78
N SER A 339 8.05 19.16 13.92
CA SER A 339 8.27 18.49 15.19
C SER A 339 6.96 17.99 15.81
N ILE A 340 7.05 16.96 16.64
CA ILE A 340 5.91 16.40 17.37
C ILE A 340 6.34 15.96 18.78
N ASP A 341 5.45 16.11 19.76
CA ASP A 341 5.64 15.49 21.06
C ASP A 341 5.43 13.97 20.96
N PRO A 342 6.17 13.15 21.74
CA PRO A 342 5.95 11.70 21.72
C PRO A 342 4.49 11.35 22.04
N ILE A 343 3.90 10.48 21.23
CA ILE A 343 2.54 9.96 21.43
C ILE A 343 2.65 8.54 21.96
N ILE A 344 2.18 8.36 23.19
CA ILE A 344 2.22 7.10 23.94
C ILE A 344 1.08 6.19 23.47
N PRO A 345 1.29 4.87 23.29
CA PRO A 345 0.20 3.92 23.09
C PRO A 345 -0.83 4.01 24.23
N ASP A 346 -2.11 4.03 23.90
CA ASP A 346 -3.20 4.16 24.90
C ASP A 346 -3.46 2.88 25.72
N SER A 347 -2.87 1.76 25.31
CA SER A 347 -2.80 0.53 26.08
C SER A 347 -1.39 -0.06 26.01
N SER A 348 -0.94 -0.64 27.13
CA SER A 348 0.36 -1.31 27.20
C SER A 348 0.26 -2.66 26.49
N PRO A 349 1.17 -2.95 25.54
CA PRO A 349 1.30 -4.30 25.02
C PRO A 349 1.79 -5.20 26.16
N ASP A 350 1.02 -6.22 26.52
CA ASP A 350 1.54 -7.25 27.43
C ASP A 350 2.08 -8.39 26.57
N ALA A 351 3.40 -8.45 26.40
CA ALA A 351 4.08 -9.55 25.71
C ALA A 351 4.03 -10.87 26.51
N VAL A 352 3.43 -10.86 27.71
CA VAL A 352 3.53 -11.97 28.65
C VAL A 352 2.55 -13.11 28.36
N VAL A 353 1.44 -12.87 27.65
CA VAL A 353 0.31 -13.80 27.70
C VAL A 353 -0.49 -13.96 26.39
N GLY A 354 -0.17 -15.00 25.62
CA GLY A 354 -1.09 -15.59 24.64
C GLY A 354 -1.07 -14.99 23.22
N SER A 355 -1.90 -15.59 22.36
CA SER A 355 -2.00 -15.29 20.92
C SER A 355 -2.14 -13.78 20.61
N PRO A 356 -1.43 -13.24 19.59
CA PRO A 356 -1.56 -11.85 19.16
C PRO A 356 -2.97 -11.52 18.61
N TYR A 357 -3.72 -12.54 18.19
CA TYR A 357 -5.09 -12.40 17.68
C TYR A 357 -6.01 -13.47 18.29
N ASN A 358 -7.21 -13.09 18.71
CA ASN A 358 -8.18 -14.02 19.29
C ASN A 358 -9.08 -14.61 18.19
N VAL A 359 -8.98 -15.91 17.92
CA VAL A 359 -9.91 -16.64 17.02
C VAL A 359 -10.73 -17.71 17.73
N SER A 360 -10.60 -17.86 19.06
CA SER A 360 -11.39 -18.82 19.84
C SER A 360 -11.45 -18.44 21.31
N ASN A 361 -12.65 -18.54 21.89
CA ASN A 361 -13.17 -17.89 23.11
C ASN A 361 -12.48 -18.19 24.46
N SER A 362 -11.17 -18.46 24.48
CA SER A 362 -10.40 -18.79 25.67
C SER A 362 -9.00 -18.22 25.52
N PHE A 363 -8.53 -17.52 26.56
CA PHE A 363 -7.24 -16.85 26.71
C PHE A 363 -7.22 -15.35 26.39
N ILE A 364 -7.29 -14.59 27.49
CA ILE A 364 -6.80 -13.23 27.81
C ILE A 364 -6.91 -12.18 26.69
N THR A 365 -7.80 -11.21 26.92
CA THR A 365 -7.90 -9.97 26.15
C THR A 365 -6.57 -9.21 26.22
N SER A 366 -5.76 -9.24 25.17
CA SER A 366 -4.79 -8.17 24.95
C SER A 366 -5.57 -6.88 24.73
N ASN A 367 -5.23 -5.82 25.47
CA ASN A 367 -5.76 -4.50 25.16
C ASN A 367 -4.95 -4.00 23.97
N HIS A 368 -5.59 -3.93 22.81
CA HIS A 368 -4.95 -3.37 21.62
C HIS A 368 -4.96 -1.86 21.68
N HIS A 369 -3.91 -1.28 21.13
CA HIS A 369 -3.79 0.16 21.09
C HIS A 369 -4.77 0.72 20.04
N ARG A 370 -5.36 1.88 20.33
CA ARG A 370 -6.39 2.51 19.49
C ARG A 370 -5.97 3.88 18.98
N ASN A 371 -4.76 4.32 19.28
CA ASN A 371 -4.17 5.53 18.71
C ASN A 371 -3.04 5.19 17.74
N ASN A 372 -2.51 6.17 17.01
CA ASN A 372 -1.29 6.00 16.23
C ASN A 372 -0.10 6.50 17.06
N PRO A 373 0.65 5.64 17.75
CA PRO A 373 1.74 6.10 18.61
C PRO A 373 2.94 6.61 17.79
N VAL A 374 3.70 7.52 18.40
CA VAL A 374 4.88 8.16 17.81
C VAL A 374 5.96 8.26 18.88
N PHE A 375 6.98 7.40 18.77
CA PHE A 375 8.08 7.33 19.74
C PHE A 375 9.33 6.72 19.08
N PRO A 376 10.55 6.95 19.62
CA PRO A 376 11.75 6.31 19.10
C PRO A 376 11.76 4.81 19.44
N VAL A 377 12.13 3.99 18.47
CA VAL A 377 12.14 2.51 18.60
C VAL A 377 13.52 2.01 19.02
N VAL A 378 13.57 0.85 19.67
CA VAL A 378 14.83 0.17 20.02
C VAL A 378 15.46 -0.35 18.74
N SER A 379 16.61 0.20 18.34
CA SER A 379 17.39 -0.27 17.18
C SER A 379 18.49 -1.25 17.54
N ARG A 380 19.04 -1.12 18.75
CA ARG A 380 20.09 -2.00 19.27
C ARG A 380 19.97 -2.06 20.78
N LEU A 381 20.18 -3.24 21.31
CA LEU A 381 20.36 -3.51 22.72
C LEU A 381 21.50 -4.53 22.79
N GLN A 382 22.64 -4.14 23.35
CA GLN A 382 23.79 -5.03 23.52
C GLN A 382 24.24 -4.94 24.96
N ILE A 383 24.27 -6.08 25.62
CA ILE A 383 24.76 -6.23 26.99
C ILE A 383 26.04 -7.07 26.93
N GLY A 384 27.19 -6.41 27.07
CA GLY A 384 28.48 -7.07 27.15
C GLY A 384 28.84 -7.48 28.57
N PHE A 385 29.56 -8.59 28.69
CA PHE A 385 30.07 -9.12 29.95
C PHE A 385 31.59 -9.17 29.88
N ALA A 386 32.26 -8.60 30.87
CA ALA A 386 33.72 -8.60 30.94
C ALA A 386 34.20 -8.99 32.35
N ILE A 387 35.39 -9.56 32.48
CA ILE A 387 36.01 -9.83 33.78
C ILE A 387 37.30 -9.03 33.91
N GLU A 388 37.50 -8.43 35.08
CA GLU A 388 38.72 -7.74 35.47
C GLU A 388 39.30 -8.42 36.72
N SER A 389 40.62 -8.47 36.83
CA SER A 389 41.29 -8.78 38.10
C SER A 389 41.78 -7.49 38.75
N TYR A 390 41.50 -7.30 40.03
CA TYR A 390 41.95 -6.14 40.79
C TYR A 390 42.69 -6.57 42.07
N PRO A 391 43.75 -5.84 42.46
CA PRO A 391 44.48 -6.13 43.70
C PRO A 391 43.71 -5.60 44.91
N GLU A 392 43.48 -6.44 45.91
CA GLU A 392 42.94 -6.05 47.22
C GLU A 392 43.92 -6.41 48.34
N THR A 393 44.07 -5.52 49.32
CA THR A 393 44.90 -5.80 50.51
C THR A 393 44.15 -6.78 51.42
N LEU A 394 44.75 -7.92 51.70
CA LEU A 394 44.17 -8.93 52.60
C LEU A 394 44.07 -8.36 54.02
N THR A 395 42.95 -8.63 54.69
CA THR A 395 42.73 -8.27 56.09
C THR A 395 42.79 -9.49 57.00
N ASP A 396 43.28 -9.33 58.23
CA ASP A 396 43.24 -10.37 59.25
C ASP A 396 41.82 -10.57 59.81
N SER A 397 41.64 -11.52 60.73
CA SER A 397 40.35 -11.84 61.37
C SER A 397 39.78 -10.72 62.24
N MET A 398 40.52 -9.62 62.44
CA MET A 398 40.11 -8.41 63.15
C MET A 398 39.91 -7.21 62.19
N GLY A 399 39.97 -7.46 60.88
CA GLY A 399 39.79 -6.45 59.83
C GLY A 399 41.00 -5.52 59.65
N GLN A 400 42.19 -5.88 60.17
CA GLN A 400 43.41 -5.08 60.00
C GLN A 400 44.15 -5.47 58.72
N PRO A 401 44.75 -4.52 57.97
CA PRO A 401 45.51 -4.81 56.76
C PRO A 401 46.74 -5.68 57.09
N THR A 402 46.89 -6.82 56.41
CA THR A 402 48.01 -7.74 56.58
C THR A 402 49.28 -7.30 55.85
N GLY A 403 49.16 -6.37 54.89
CA GLY A 403 50.24 -5.94 54.01
C GLY A 403 50.47 -6.87 52.81
N GLU A 404 49.75 -7.99 52.73
CA GLU A 404 49.72 -8.86 51.55
C GLU A 404 48.57 -8.44 50.62
N THR A 405 48.80 -8.46 49.31
CA THR A 405 47.79 -8.19 48.28
C THR A 405 47.41 -9.48 47.58
N ALA A 406 46.12 -9.66 47.33
CA ALA A 406 45.62 -10.73 46.49
C ALA A 406 44.79 -10.18 45.34
N ASN A 407 44.87 -10.85 44.21
CA ASN A 407 44.05 -10.58 43.04
C ASN A 407 42.67 -11.19 43.26
N LYS A 408 41.64 -10.35 43.09
CA LYS A 408 40.24 -10.73 43.10
C LYS A 408 39.60 -10.40 41.75
N LEU A 409 38.43 -10.96 41.51
CA LEU A 409 37.72 -10.84 40.24
C LEU A 409 36.50 -9.92 40.36
N ARG A 410 36.32 -9.08 39.34
CA ARG A 410 35.12 -8.28 39.10
C ARG A 410 34.45 -8.69 37.81
N LEU A 411 33.13 -8.74 37.83
CA LEU A 411 32.30 -8.85 36.64
C LEU A 411 31.85 -7.45 36.22
N HIS A 412 32.12 -7.09 34.98
CA HIS A 412 31.63 -5.90 34.30
C HIS A 412 30.42 -6.24 33.43
N ILE A 413 29.40 -5.39 33.46
CA ILE A 413 28.19 -5.47 32.65
C ILE A 413 28.09 -4.17 31.86
N LYS A 414 28.21 -4.25 30.54
CA LYS A 414 28.31 -3.11 29.61
C LYS A 414 27.03 -2.96 28.82
N PRO A 415 26.07 -2.12 29.24
CA PRO A 415 24.89 -1.86 28.44
C PRO A 415 25.18 -0.83 27.33
N VAL A 416 24.78 -1.17 26.11
CA VAL A 416 24.81 -0.29 24.95
C VAL A 416 23.45 -0.36 24.27
N ILE A 417 22.70 0.74 24.33
CA ILE A 417 21.32 0.80 23.83
C ILE A 417 21.23 1.89 22.79
N ALA A 418 20.68 1.61 21.62
CA ALA A 418 20.44 2.60 20.58
C ALA A 418 18.95 2.77 20.31
N LEU A 419 18.48 4.01 20.42
CA LEU A 419 17.11 4.39 20.08
C LEU A 419 17.11 5.11 18.72
N TYR A 420 16.11 4.83 17.90
CA TYR A 420 16.03 5.27 16.52
C TYR A 420 14.68 5.95 16.26
N ASN A 421 14.70 7.12 15.64
CA ASN A 421 13.49 7.81 15.18
C ASN A 421 13.19 7.42 13.73
N PRO A 422 12.21 6.54 13.46
CA PRO A 422 11.88 6.14 12.10
C PRO A 422 11.07 7.18 11.32
N TYR A 423 10.64 8.27 11.95
CA TYR A 423 9.72 9.22 11.35
C TYR A 423 10.46 10.33 10.59
N ASN A 424 9.79 10.92 9.60
CA ASN A 424 10.29 12.07 8.86
C ASN A 424 10.07 13.42 9.60
N VAL A 425 9.76 13.37 10.89
CA VAL A 425 9.61 14.54 11.79
C VAL A 425 10.57 14.42 12.97
N LYS A 426 10.90 15.56 13.57
CA LYS A 426 11.61 15.59 14.85
C LYS A 426 10.69 15.14 15.98
N ILE A 427 11.18 14.26 16.85
CA ILE A 427 10.51 13.94 18.11
C ILE A 427 11.06 14.87 19.19
N ASN A 428 10.17 15.61 19.85
CA ASN A 428 10.54 16.56 20.90
C ASN A 428 11.10 15.85 22.13
N ALA A 429 11.84 16.63 22.93
CA ALA A 429 12.59 16.10 24.06
C ALA A 429 11.68 15.45 25.11
N ALA A 430 12.01 14.22 25.51
CA ALA A 430 11.33 13.50 26.57
C ALA A 430 12.31 12.67 27.42
N THR A 431 11.80 12.13 28.54
CA THR A 431 12.57 11.25 29.42
C THR A 431 12.20 9.80 29.16
N TYR A 432 13.18 9.02 28.71
CA TYR A 432 13.02 7.59 28.43
C TYR A 432 13.67 6.76 29.54
N PHE A 433 13.00 5.69 29.93
CA PHE A 433 13.50 4.69 30.86
C PHE A 433 13.67 3.37 30.11
N MET A 434 14.86 2.81 30.18
CA MET A 434 15.19 1.52 29.57
C MET A 434 15.40 0.53 30.71
N GLN A 435 14.60 -0.53 30.76
CA GLN A 435 14.66 -1.55 31.82
C GLN A 435 14.91 -2.90 31.20
N TRP A 436 15.73 -3.73 31.83
CA TRP A 436 15.98 -5.08 31.33
C TRP A 436 16.29 -6.06 32.43
N ASP A 437 15.94 -7.32 32.16
CA ASP A 437 16.24 -8.50 32.94
C ASP A 437 16.94 -9.52 32.06
N LEU A 438 18.03 -10.10 32.58
CA LEU A 438 18.76 -11.19 31.94
C LEU A 438 19.14 -12.23 32.98
N PHE A 439 19.13 -13.51 32.60
CA PHE A 439 19.50 -14.61 33.49
C PHE A 439 20.69 -15.45 32.95
N PRO A 440 21.84 -14.83 32.60
CA PRO A 440 23.03 -15.62 32.26
C PRO A 440 23.53 -16.39 33.49
N ARG A 441 24.02 -17.60 33.25
CA ARG A 441 24.74 -18.42 34.21
C ARG A 441 26.23 -18.35 33.91
N PHE A 442 26.99 -17.93 34.92
CA PHE A 442 28.44 -17.95 34.86
C PHE A 442 28.95 -19.12 35.68
N LYS A 443 29.86 -19.89 35.10
CA LYS A 443 30.58 -21.01 35.73
C LYS A 443 32.07 -20.74 35.68
N ILE A 444 32.68 -20.55 36.85
CA ILE A 444 34.11 -20.28 36.96
C ILE A 444 34.82 -21.49 37.56
N THR A 445 35.85 -21.97 36.86
CA THR A 445 36.67 -23.14 37.23
C THR A 445 38.13 -22.71 37.41
N PRO A 446 38.62 -22.55 38.66
CA PRO A 446 40.02 -22.20 38.91
C PRO A 446 40.98 -23.37 38.55
N ASN A 447 42.08 -23.08 37.87
CA ASN A 447 43.04 -24.07 37.35
C ASN A 447 44.41 -24.04 38.06
N TRP A 448 44.46 -23.67 39.35
CA TRP A 448 45.73 -23.51 40.10
C TRP A 448 45.97 -24.55 41.23
N PRO A 449 47.25 -24.82 41.59
CA PRO A 449 47.65 -26.02 42.36
C PRO A 449 47.22 -26.05 43.84
N LYS A 450 46.71 -24.94 44.38
CA LYS A 450 46.47 -24.74 45.83
C LYS A 450 45.41 -25.69 46.42
N HIS A 451 44.69 -26.46 45.58
CA HIS A 451 43.54 -27.28 45.97
C HIS A 451 43.44 -28.65 45.25
N SER A 452 44.57 -29.30 44.94
CA SER A 452 44.66 -30.55 44.13
C SER A 452 43.86 -31.77 44.61
N ASP A 453 43.29 -31.76 45.81
CA ASP A 453 42.71 -32.94 46.47
C ASP A 453 41.18 -32.86 46.66
N ALA A 454 40.50 -31.85 46.11
CA ALA A 454 39.04 -31.71 46.16
C ALA A 454 38.47 -31.58 44.75
N GLU A 455 37.32 -32.21 44.47
CA GLU A 455 36.66 -32.21 43.16
C GLU A 455 36.59 -30.80 42.54
N PRO A 456 36.68 -30.68 41.20
CA PRO A 456 36.55 -29.40 40.51
C PRO A 456 35.19 -28.79 40.86
N TRP A 457 35.20 -27.74 41.67
CA TRP A 457 34.00 -27.08 42.15
C TRP A 457 33.71 -25.90 41.22
N VAL A 458 32.53 -25.96 40.65
CA VAL A 458 31.96 -25.02 39.69
C VAL A 458 31.33 -23.87 40.47
N VAL A 459 31.83 -22.66 40.32
CA VAL A 459 31.16 -21.48 40.85
C VAL A 459 30.08 -21.04 39.87
N GLY A 460 28.83 -21.42 40.15
CA GLY A 460 27.64 -21.03 39.40
C GLY A 460 26.93 -19.84 40.05
N PHE A 461 26.71 -18.75 39.31
CA PHE A 461 25.80 -17.68 39.74
C PHE A 461 24.99 -17.08 38.59
N ARG A 462 23.81 -16.54 38.89
CA ARG A 462 22.96 -15.82 37.94
C ARG A 462 23.04 -14.31 38.15
N LEU A 463 22.96 -13.54 37.07
CA LEU A 463 23.04 -12.07 37.15
C LEU A 463 21.96 -11.45 38.06
N HIS A 464 20.73 -11.98 38.06
CA HIS A 464 19.65 -11.46 38.89
C HIS A 464 19.82 -11.75 40.40
N GLU A 465 20.68 -12.70 40.80
CA GLU A 465 20.96 -13.04 42.20
C GLU A 465 21.88 -12.02 42.87
N ILE A 466 22.54 -11.20 42.05
CA ILE A 466 23.38 -10.09 42.47
C ILE A 466 22.51 -8.92 42.95
N LEU A 467 21.26 -8.83 42.50
CA LEU A 467 20.33 -7.77 42.87
C LEU A 467 19.49 -8.16 44.12
N PRO A 468 19.33 -7.27 45.11
CA PRO A 468 18.54 -7.57 46.32
C PRO A 468 17.06 -7.82 46.01
N ILE A 469 16.46 -8.88 46.57
CA ILE A 469 15.00 -9.05 46.57
C ILE A 469 14.38 -8.01 47.51
N VAL A 470 13.48 -7.18 47.01
CA VAL A 470 12.69 -6.23 47.82
C VAL A 470 11.21 -6.45 47.56
N ASN A 471 10.43 -6.63 48.64
CA ASN A 471 8.99 -6.89 48.58
C ASN A 471 8.57 -8.10 47.71
N GLY A 472 9.44 -9.10 47.55
CA GLY A 472 9.12 -10.33 46.84
C GLY A 472 9.19 -10.28 45.30
N ALA A 473 9.69 -9.18 44.72
CA ALA A 473 9.95 -9.08 43.28
C ALA A 473 11.46 -9.07 42.98
N LEU A 474 11.85 -9.72 41.88
CA LEU A 474 13.20 -9.59 41.30
C LEU A 474 13.39 -8.15 40.80
N ARG A 475 14.57 -7.57 41.04
CA ARG A 475 14.92 -6.22 40.56
C ARG A 475 15.40 -6.28 39.11
N ARG A 476 15.06 -5.24 38.33
CA ARG A 476 15.52 -5.03 36.96
C ARG A 476 16.68 -4.04 36.88
N PHE A 477 17.54 -4.18 35.88
CA PHE A 477 18.48 -3.11 35.51
C PHE A 477 17.70 -1.96 34.87
N LYS A 478 18.19 -0.73 35.07
CA LYS A 478 17.53 0.49 34.56
C LYS A 478 18.55 1.53 34.10
N MET A 479 18.25 2.21 33.01
CA MET A 479 18.91 3.43 32.55
C MET A 479 17.86 4.52 32.28
N THR A 480 18.22 5.79 32.54
CA THR A 480 17.32 6.93 32.33
C THR A 480 17.98 7.94 31.39
N ALA A 481 17.40 8.12 30.21
CA ALA A 481 17.82 9.13 29.25
C ALA A 481 16.89 10.34 29.36
N ALA A 482 17.33 11.39 30.07
CA ALA A 482 16.50 12.54 30.41
C ALA A 482 16.55 13.65 29.35
N ASN A 483 15.37 14.19 28.99
CA ASN A 483 15.21 15.32 28.08
C ASN A 483 15.94 15.15 26.73
N ILE A 484 15.75 13.99 26.11
CA ILE A 484 16.38 13.60 24.85
C ILE A 484 15.40 13.80 23.70
N ASP A 485 15.82 14.52 22.66
CA ASP A 485 15.13 14.67 21.38
C ASP A 485 15.78 13.84 20.27
N PHE A 486 15.05 13.64 19.17
CA PHE A 486 15.54 12.91 18.00
C PHE A 486 15.23 13.67 16.71
N GLU A 487 16.25 13.91 15.90
CA GLU A 487 16.09 14.45 14.55
C GLU A 487 15.42 13.41 13.62
N PRO A 488 14.80 13.83 12.48
CA PRO A 488 14.17 12.92 11.53
C PRO A 488 15.13 11.82 11.06
N GLY A 489 14.76 10.55 11.24
CA GLY A 489 15.59 9.41 10.86
C GLY A 489 16.81 9.13 11.77
N GLU A 490 17.04 9.91 12.83
CA GLU A 490 18.27 9.83 13.64
C GLU A 490 18.28 8.59 14.56
N THR A 491 19.44 7.93 14.63
CA THR A 491 19.75 6.93 15.68
C THR A 491 20.66 7.56 16.72
N ARG A 492 20.34 7.43 18.02
CA ARG A 492 21.19 7.85 19.14
C ARG A 492 21.62 6.65 19.96
N VAL A 493 22.90 6.60 20.31
CA VAL A 493 23.49 5.53 21.15
C VAL A 493 23.68 6.02 22.57
N PHE A 494 23.25 5.20 23.53
CA PHE A 494 23.31 5.43 24.96
C PHE A 494 24.14 4.33 25.63
N THR A 495 25.02 4.75 26.53
CA THR A 495 25.80 3.88 27.41
C THR A 495 26.10 4.64 28.70
N LEU A 496 26.86 4.03 29.62
CA LEU A 496 27.22 4.64 30.89
C LEU A 496 28.43 5.58 30.73
N SER A 497 28.53 6.56 31.63
CA SER A 497 29.60 7.57 31.66
C SER A 497 30.93 7.06 32.24
N GLY A 498 31.02 5.78 32.59
CA GLY A 498 32.22 5.11 33.12
C GLY A 498 31.88 3.82 33.89
N PRO A 499 32.88 3.17 34.53
CA PRO A 499 32.65 2.02 35.39
C PRO A 499 31.98 2.45 36.71
N ASN A 500 30.81 1.90 37.00
CA ASN A 500 29.99 2.21 38.18
C ASN A 500 29.89 1.00 39.11
N ASP A 501 30.18 1.18 40.39
CA ASP A 501 30.04 0.12 41.40
C ASP A 501 28.57 -0.20 41.62
N LEU A 502 28.14 -1.41 41.24
CA LEU A 502 26.76 -1.86 41.37
C LEU A 502 26.32 -1.93 42.85
N SER A 503 27.25 -2.15 43.77
CA SER A 503 26.95 -2.26 45.22
C SER A 503 26.62 -0.92 45.87
N LEU A 504 27.07 0.19 45.26
CA LEU A 504 26.85 1.55 45.75
C LEU A 504 25.60 2.20 45.13
N LEU A 505 25.03 1.58 44.10
CA LEU A 505 23.77 2.02 43.51
C LEU A 505 22.63 1.62 44.46
N GLY A 506 21.72 2.58 44.74
CA GLY A 506 20.59 2.37 45.65
C GLY A 506 19.56 1.36 45.13
N ASP A 507 18.31 1.46 45.61
CA ASP A 507 17.22 0.58 45.16
C ASP A 507 16.97 0.62 43.64
N TRP A 508 17.42 1.69 42.99
CA TRP A 508 17.34 1.97 41.57
C TRP A 508 18.63 2.69 41.15
N ALA A 509 19.38 2.12 40.20
CA ALA A 509 20.51 2.82 39.59
C ALA A 509 19.97 3.82 38.54
N GLU A 510 19.83 5.09 38.89
CA GLU A 510 19.57 6.16 37.91
C GLU A 510 20.90 6.70 37.40
N LEU A 511 21.20 6.43 36.13
CA LEU A 511 22.38 6.97 35.45
C LEU A 511 21.91 7.80 34.26
N THR A 512 22.32 9.07 34.22
CA THR A 512 22.10 9.98 33.10
C THR A 512 23.23 9.78 32.08
N PRO A 513 22.92 9.39 30.82
CA PRO A 513 23.91 9.18 29.78
C PRO A 513 24.42 10.54 29.26
N GLU A 514 25.42 11.13 29.91
CA GLU A 514 25.97 12.44 29.47
C GLU A 514 27.15 12.30 28.47
N ALA A 515 27.72 11.11 28.26
CA ALA A 515 28.75 10.89 27.23
C ALA A 515 28.86 9.41 26.85
N TRP A 516 29.00 9.10 25.56
CA TRP A 516 29.42 7.76 25.14
C TRP A 516 30.87 7.55 25.61
N THR A 517 31.09 6.49 26.40
CA THR A 517 32.43 6.09 26.82
C THR A 517 32.62 4.60 26.52
N PRO A 518 33.75 4.17 25.92
CA PRO A 518 34.06 2.75 25.71
C PRO A 518 34.09 1.92 27.01
N ASP A 519 34.27 2.59 28.15
CA ASP A 519 34.43 1.96 29.47
C ASP A 519 33.13 1.94 30.31
N GLY A 520 32.00 2.37 29.72
CA GLY A 520 30.70 2.45 30.38
C GLY A 520 30.18 1.08 30.84
N SER A 521 30.37 0.74 32.11
CA SER A 521 29.98 -0.55 32.68
C SER A 521 29.45 -0.43 34.11
N TYR A 522 28.59 -1.35 34.52
CA TYR A 522 28.43 -1.68 35.94
C TYR A 522 29.52 -2.69 36.31
N TRP A 523 30.06 -2.63 37.51
CA TRP A 523 30.92 -3.69 38.02
C TRP A 523 30.46 -4.18 39.38
N VAL A 524 30.68 -5.45 39.64
CA VAL A 524 30.43 -6.09 40.93
C VAL A 524 31.56 -7.05 41.26
N ASN A 525 31.99 -7.08 42.52
CA ASN A 525 32.96 -8.08 42.94
C ASN A 525 32.27 -9.45 42.95
N ILE A 526 32.91 -10.46 42.37
CA ILE A 526 32.32 -11.81 42.30
C ILE A 526 32.12 -12.38 43.72
N ASP A 527 32.96 -12.00 44.67
CA ASP A 527 32.84 -12.39 46.08
C ASP A 527 31.62 -11.80 46.80
N ASP A 528 31.03 -10.71 46.29
CA ASP A 528 29.87 -10.04 46.89
C ASP A 528 28.53 -10.69 46.51
N VAL A 529 28.55 -11.66 45.58
CA VAL A 529 27.37 -12.45 45.21
C VAL A 529 26.86 -13.20 46.45
N LYS A 530 25.62 -12.90 46.85
CA LYS A 530 25.00 -13.47 48.06
C LYS A 530 24.48 -14.88 47.76
N THR A 531 24.59 -15.78 48.74
CA THR A 531 23.87 -17.07 48.71
C THR A 531 22.38 -16.79 48.89
N ALA A 532 21.62 -16.81 47.78
CA ALA A 532 20.17 -16.75 47.87
C ALA A 532 19.67 -18.09 48.45
N THR A 533 19.00 -18.04 49.61
CA THR A 533 18.15 -19.17 50.00
C THR A 533 16.88 -19.04 49.16
N VAL A 534 16.76 -19.82 48.08
CA VAL A 534 15.53 -19.84 47.28
C VAL A 534 14.40 -20.38 48.17
N SER A 535 13.61 -19.49 48.77
CA SER A 535 12.40 -19.88 49.47
C SER A 535 11.32 -20.15 48.43
N ASN A 536 11.10 -21.43 48.14
CA ASN A 536 9.93 -22.02 47.46
C ASN A 536 9.14 -21.05 46.56
N TYR A 537 9.61 -20.84 45.34
CA TYR A 537 8.67 -20.60 44.25
C TYR A 537 7.95 -21.94 44.02
N ALA A 538 6.62 -21.94 44.19
CA ALA A 538 5.79 -23.15 44.09
C ALA A 538 5.63 -23.57 42.62
N GLY A 539 6.63 -24.28 42.12
CA GLY A 539 6.66 -24.98 40.84
C GLY A 539 7.90 -25.88 40.88
N ASN A 540 7.80 -27.11 40.38
CA ASN A 540 8.83 -28.14 40.46
C ASN A 540 10.16 -27.71 39.79
N PHE A 541 10.94 -26.85 40.44
CA PHE A 541 12.36 -26.68 40.17
C PHE A 541 13.07 -27.87 40.82
N ASP A 542 13.67 -28.75 40.03
CA ASP A 542 14.49 -29.85 40.56
C ASP A 542 15.83 -29.28 41.04
N ILE A 543 15.84 -28.73 42.26
CA ILE A 543 16.97 -28.06 42.93
C ILE A 543 18.08 -29.05 43.34
N ASN A 544 18.08 -30.27 42.79
CA ASN A 544 18.82 -31.38 43.38
C ASN A 544 20.27 -31.55 42.89
N ASN A 545 20.83 -30.65 42.08
CA ASN A 545 22.27 -30.73 41.75
C ASN A 545 23.06 -29.43 41.55
N ASP A 546 22.45 -28.25 41.54
CA ASP A 546 23.20 -26.98 41.43
C ASP A 546 22.85 -26.04 42.60
N ARG A 547 23.87 -25.74 43.41
CA ARG A 547 23.77 -24.80 44.54
C ARG A 547 24.04 -23.38 44.02
N PHE A 548 23.13 -22.44 44.24
CA PHE A 548 23.27 -21.06 43.75
C PHE A 548 23.86 -20.10 44.80
N GLY A 549 24.87 -19.34 44.38
CA GLY A 549 25.61 -18.38 45.20
C GLY A 549 26.83 -18.96 45.92
N LEU A 550 27.78 -18.10 46.29
CA LEU A 550 29.08 -18.50 46.84
C LEU A 550 29.04 -18.74 48.35
N THR A 551 29.57 -19.87 48.80
CA THR A 551 29.94 -20.13 50.20
C THR A 551 31.22 -19.39 50.58
N ASP A 552 31.44 -19.14 51.87
CA ASP A 552 32.68 -18.49 52.37
C ASP A 552 33.96 -19.23 51.94
N VAL A 553 33.88 -20.57 51.81
CA VAL A 553 34.98 -21.39 51.32
C VAL A 553 35.25 -21.13 49.84
N GLU A 554 34.21 -21.04 49.02
CA GLU A 554 34.33 -20.79 47.58
C GLU A 554 34.85 -19.38 47.28
N LYS A 555 34.39 -18.36 48.05
CA LYS A 555 34.93 -16.98 48.00
C LYS A 555 36.43 -16.95 48.29
N SER A 556 36.87 -17.64 49.34
CA SER A 556 38.30 -17.69 49.71
C SER A 556 39.19 -18.32 48.62
N ARG A 557 38.60 -19.13 47.74
CA ARG A 557 39.30 -19.86 46.69
C ARG A 557 39.28 -19.14 45.34
N LEU A 558 38.51 -18.06 45.17
CA LEU A 558 38.57 -17.14 44.01
C LEU A 558 39.66 -16.07 44.16
N THR A 559 40.42 -16.14 45.26
CA THR A 559 41.49 -15.20 45.59
C THR A 559 42.84 -15.87 45.35
N THR A 560 43.72 -15.23 44.55
CA THR A 560 45.10 -15.71 44.35
C THR A 560 46.14 -14.60 44.56
N THR A 561 47.36 -15.00 44.92
CA THR A 561 48.52 -14.13 45.07
C THR A 561 49.53 -14.30 43.92
N SER A 562 49.22 -15.12 42.91
CA SER A 562 50.08 -15.35 41.75
C SER A 562 49.43 -14.84 40.47
N ASP A 563 50.17 -14.04 39.70
CA ASP A 563 49.71 -13.56 38.39
C ASP A 563 49.78 -14.65 37.30
N ALA A 564 50.45 -15.78 37.57
CA ALA A 564 50.60 -16.91 36.64
C ALA A 564 49.48 -17.96 36.77
N ASP A 565 48.62 -17.81 37.77
CA ASP A 565 47.47 -18.69 37.98
C ASP A 565 46.40 -18.43 36.89
N SER A 566 45.73 -19.48 36.45
CA SER A 566 44.71 -19.41 35.40
C SER A 566 43.36 -19.95 35.89
N PHE A 567 42.29 -19.55 35.20
CA PHE A 567 40.95 -20.07 35.41
C PHE A 567 40.23 -20.19 34.08
N GLU A 568 39.19 -21.00 34.07
CA GLU A 568 38.29 -21.18 32.94
C GLU A 568 36.92 -20.61 33.31
N VAL A 569 36.37 -19.76 32.45
CA VAL A 569 34.99 -19.25 32.58
C VAL A 569 34.17 -19.87 31.48
N GLU A 570 33.19 -20.65 31.92
CA GLU A 570 32.10 -21.11 31.09
C GLU A 570 30.92 -20.15 31.31
N VAL A 571 30.39 -19.62 30.21
CA VAL A 571 29.19 -18.80 30.21
C VAL A 571 28.10 -19.58 29.49
N THR A 572 26.99 -19.76 30.18
CA THR A 572 25.79 -20.43 29.66
C THR A 572 24.65 -19.43 29.75
N PHE A 573 24.05 -19.09 28.62
CA PHE A 573 22.83 -18.28 28.61
C PHE A 573 21.63 -19.20 28.57
N PHE A 574 20.69 -18.98 29.50
CA PHE A 574 19.35 -19.53 29.38
C PHE A 574 18.50 -18.51 28.63
N HIS A 575 17.67 -18.96 27.68
CA HIS A 575 16.82 -18.18 26.76
C HIS A 575 15.80 -17.28 27.47
N THR A 576 16.27 -16.27 28.18
CA THR A 576 15.51 -15.57 29.22
C THR A 576 15.97 -14.12 29.28
N GLY A 577 15.23 -13.27 28.59
CA GLY A 577 15.44 -11.83 28.53
C GLY A 577 14.11 -11.09 28.40
N ASP A 578 13.97 -10.00 29.14
CA ASP A 578 12.85 -9.05 29.01
C ASP A 578 13.44 -7.64 28.97
N PHE A 579 13.13 -6.87 27.93
CA PHE A 579 13.50 -5.48 27.79
C PHE A 579 12.26 -4.61 27.61
N GLU A 580 12.18 -3.56 28.40
CA GLU A 580 11.09 -2.59 28.36
C GLU A 580 11.63 -1.18 28.08
N LEU A 581 11.15 -0.57 27.01
CA LEU A 581 11.26 0.87 26.79
C LEU A 581 10.04 1.55 27.38
N LYS A 582 10.25 2.53 28.26
CA LYS A 582 9.19 3.33 28.88
C LYS A 582 9.45 4.82 28.72
N ILE A 583 8.41 5.61 28.85
CA ILE A 583 8.47 7.08 28.83
C ILE A 583 7.86 7.66 30.10
N ALA A 584 8.38 8.80 30.55
CA ALA A 584 7.79 9.58 31.62
C ALA A 584 6.47 10.22 31.18
N ASP A 585 5.37 9.89 31.86
CA ASP A 585 4.07 10.54 31.70
C ASP A 585 3.63 11.11 33.06
N GLY A 586 3.95 12.37 33.31
CA GLY A 586 3.72 13.02 34.60
C GLY A 586 4.47 12.33 35.75
N THR A 587 3.74 11.68 36.66
CA THR A 587 4.33 10.92 37.79
C THR A 587 4.46 9.42 37.52
N THR A 588 3.99 8.92 36.37
CA THR A 588 3.97 7.50 35.99
C THR A 588 4.94 7.19 34.85
N GLN A 589 5.32 5.92 34.70
CA GLN A 589 6.10 5.42 33.57
C GLN A 589 5.19 4.53 32.71
N THR A 590 5.01 4.87 31.44
CA THR A 590 4.18 4.11 30.51
C THR A 590 5.05 3.34 29.52
N MET A 591 4.70 2.09 29.22
CA MET A 591 5.44 1.22 28.31
C MET A 591 5.24 1.64 26.86
N LEU A 592 6.33 1.68 26.10
CA LEU A 592 6.38 1.96 24.67
C LEU A 592 6.66 0.69 23.86
N GLN A 593 7.66 -0.10 24.26
CA GLN A 593 8.01 -1.38 23.62
C GLN A 593 8.38 -2.42 24.68
N ASN A 594 8.05 -3.67 24.37
CA ASN A 594 8.44 -4.86 25.14
C ASN A 594 9.08 -5.88 24.19
N ILE A 595 10.33 -6.26 24.47
CA ILE A 595 11.07 -7.28 23.73
C ILE A 595 11.30 -8.45 24.68
N ARG A 596 10.76 -9.62 24.35
CA ARG A 596 10.78 -10.78 25.24
C ARG A 596 11.26 -12.05 24.55
N GLU A 597 12.16 -12.77 25.22
CA GLU A 597 12.53 -14.14 24.90
C GLU A 597 11.85 -15.12 25.89
N PRO A 598 11.05 -16.08 25.40
CA PRO A 598 10.39 -17.06 26.25
C PRO A 598 11.31 -18.22 26.68
N TRP A 599 11.06 -18.71 27.90
CA TRP A 599 11.87 -19.69 28.62
C TRP A 599 11.89 -21.11 28.01
N GLN A 600 13.08 -21.70 28.01
CA GLN A 600 13.26 -23.15 28.12
C GLN A 600 14.05 -23.54 29.38
N ASP A 601 13.34 -24.26 30.26
CA ASP A 601 13.85 -24.92 31.45
C ASP A 601 14.81 -26.07 31.07
N GLU A 602 15.77 -26.37 31.93
CA GLU A 602 16.91 -27.29 31.71
C GLU A 602 16.50 -28.78 31.54
N ASP A 603 15.21 -29.12 31.67
CA ASP A 603 14.74 -30.51 31.92
C ASP A 603 13.88 -31.15 30.82
N ILE A 604 13.90 -30.67 29.57
CA ILE A 604 13.36 -31.44 28.44
C ILE A 604 14.51 -32.12 27.71
N ASP A 605 14.67 -33.42 27.95
CA ASP A 605 15.59 -34.36 27.28
C ASP A 605 15.91 -33.95 25.82
N GLY A 606 17.08 -33.32 25.62
CA GLY A 606 17.65 -33.07 24.28
C GLY A 606 18.03 -31.63 23.92
N MET A 607 17.51 -30.59 24.58
CA MET A 607 17.82 -29.19 24.24
C MET A 607 19.00 -28.67 25.06
N ARG A 608 20.14 -28.36 24.42
CA ARG A 608 21.33 -27.83 25.10
C ARG A 608 21.44 -26.33 24.81
N PRO A 609 21.49 -25.45 25.84
CA PRO A 609 21.83 -24.05 25.65
C PRO A 609 23.24 -23.92 25.04
N GLY A 610 23.45 -22.89 24.21
CA GLY A 610 24.77 -22.49 23.76
C GLY A 610 25.69 -22.27 24.96
N THR A 611 26.60 -23.20 25.21
CA THR A 611 27.56 -23.14 26.31
C THR A 611 28.92 -22.85 25.70
N GLN A 612 29.52 -21.73 26.09
CA GLN A 612 30.83 -21.36 25.60
C GLN A 612 31.81 -21.19 26.77
N SER A 613 33.03 -21.69 26.60
CA SER A 613 34.06 -21.65 27.64
C SER A 613 35.33 -20.99 27.13
N LYS A 614 35.95 -20.14 27.96
CA LYS A 614 37.20 -19.42 27.67
C LYS A 614 38.10 -19.43 28.89
N SER A 615 39.38 -19.73 28.68
CA SER A 615 40.41 -19.74 29.72
C SER A 615 41.17 -18.43 29.74
N PHE A 616 41.51 -17.96 30.94
CA PHE A 616 42.19 -16.69 31.18
C PHE A 616 43.31 -16.87 32.21
N VAL A 617 44.38 -16.09 32.07
CA VAL A 617 45.45 -15.97 33.08
C VAL A 617 45.28 -14.66 33.85
N ILE A 618 45.50 -14.67 35.16
CA ILE A 618 45.31 -13.49 36.03
C ILE A 618 46.11 -12.27 35.54
N SER A 619 47.33 -12.48 35.04
CA SER A 619 48.15 -11.40 34.46
C SER A 619 47.46 -10.68 33.29
N GLU A 620 46.62 -11.36 32.51
CA GLU A 620 45.93 -10.78 31.34
C GLU A 620 44.79 -9.84 31.76
N LEU A 621 44.20 -10.07 32.93
CA LEU A 621 43.02 -9.37 33.45
C LEU A 621 43.36 -8.14 34.30
N SER A 622 44.65 -7.98 34.63
CA SER A 622 45.15 -6.90 35.49
C SER A 622 45.32 -5.56 34.76
N THR A 623 45.31 -5.59 33.43
CA THR A 623 45.56 -4.42 32.58
C THR A 623 44.29 -3.76 32.03
N ASN A 624 43.25 -4.53 31.73
CA ASN A 624 41.94 -4.06 31.25
C ASN A 624 40.88 -5.15 31.49
N PRO A 625 39.60 -4.78 31.71
CA PRO A 625 38.50 -5.75 31.72
C PRO A 625 38.44 -6.51 30.39
N LEU A 626 38.46 -7.83 30.46
CA LEU A 626 38.49 -8.71 29.29
C LEU A 626 37.09 -9.22 28.98
N ASP A 627 36.68 -9.10 27.72
CA ASP A 627 35.39 -9.55 27.23
C ASP A 627 35.24 -11.08 27.28
N ILE A 628 34.16 -11.51 27.93
CA ILE A 628 33.77 -12.90 28.15
C ILE A 628 32.45 -13.26 27.44
N GLY A 629 31.82 -12.31 26.74
CA GLY A 629 30.67 -12.57 25.88
C GLY A 629 29.63 -11.46 25.89
N HIS A 630 28.71 -11.55 24.95
CA HIS A 630 27.64 -10.57 24.76
C HIS A 630 26.29 -11.26 24.58
N TRP A 631 25.24 -10.57 25.03
CA TRP A 631 23.86 -10.80 24.60
C TRP A 631 23.35 -9.56 23.88
N GLY A 632 22.51 -9.71 22.87
CA GLY A 632 21.94 -8.54 22.23
C GLY A 632 20.77 -8.80 21.29
N TYR A 633 20.11 -7.70 20.98
CA TYR A 633 18.99 -7.55 20.08
C TYR A 633 19.30 -6.42 19.10
N TRP A 634 19.00 -6.63 17.82
CA TRP A 634 19.22 -5.66 16.76
C TRP A 634 18.02 -5.57 15.81
N LEU A 635 17.65 -4.36 15.43
CA LEU A 635 16.83 -4.17 14.25
C LEU A 635 17.65 -4.51 13.02
N ARG A 636 17.06 -5.34 12.16
CA ARG A 636 17.67 -5.79 10.92
C ARG A 636 18.09 -4.61 10.03
N THR A 637 19.20 -4.81 9.34
CA THR A 637 19.75 -3.89 8.34
C THR A 637 19.66 -4.56 6.97
N SER A 638 19.99 -3.85 5.88
CA SER A 638 19.99 -4.46 4.54
C SER A 638 21.16 -5.42 4.27
N LYS A 639 22.08 -5.62 5.22
CA LYS A 639 23.26 -6.50 5.11
C LYS A 639 23.16 -7.76 5.98
N SER A 640 21.95 -8.22 6.28
CA SER A 640 21.75 -9.43 7.10
C SER A 640 21.97 -10.69 6.25
N ASP A 641 22.38 -11.78 6.88
CA ASP A 641 22.64 -13.08 6.26
C ASP A 641 21.37 -13.96 6.06
N GLN A 642 20.20 -13.49 6.48
CA GLN A 642 18.93 -14.22 6.42
C GLN A 642 17.94 -13.65 5.39
N PRO A 643 17.05 -14.45 4.80
CA PRO A 643 16.14 -14.01 3.71
C PRO A 643 15.02 -13.03 4.12
N LEU A 644 14.88 -12.66 5.40
CA LEU A 644 13.77 -11.82 5.89
C LEU A 644 13.96 -10.35 5.52
N ARG A 645 12.90 -9.72 4.98
CA ARG A 645 12.88 -8.29 4.60
C ARG A 645 12.40 -7.44 5.77
N ALA A 646 13.27 -6.56 6.27
CA ALA A 646 13.10 -5.82 7.53
C ALA A 646 11.84 -4.94 7.64
N LEU A 647 11.22 -4.54 6.53
CA LEU A 647 10.05 -3.65 6.54
C LEU A 647 8.79 -4.29 5.95
N VAL A 648 8.94 -5.46 5.33
CA VAL A 648 7.86 -6.19 4.66
C VAL A 648 7.45 -7.40 5.48
N ASP A 649 8.42 -8.17 5.98
CA ASP A 649 8.16 -9.39 6.75
C ASP A 649 8.11 -9.14 8.27
N THR A 650 8.45 -7.90 8.67
CA THR A 650 8.64 -7.51 10.07
C THR A 650 8.23 -6.07 10.35
N ASN A 651 7.85 -5.79 11.59
CA ASN A 651 7.43 -4.48 12.04
C ASN A 651 8.48 -3.85 12.95
N ILE A 652 9.23 -2.88 12.43
CA ILE A 652 10.29 -2.20 13.20
C ILE A 652 9.75 -1.34 14.35
N ARG A 653 8.45 -1.02 14.33
CA ARG A 653 7.80 -0.22 15.37
C ARG A 653 7.04 -1.07 16.38
N ALA A 654 7.13 -2.39 16.30
CA ALA A 654 6.35 -3.32 17.11
C ALA A 654 6.32 -2.94 18.59
N LEU A 655 5.11 -2.98 19.17
CA LEU A 655 4.85 -2.72 20.57
C LEU A 655 5.32 -3.90 21.43
N ALA A 656 5.16 -5.12 20.89
CA ALA A 656 5.67 -6.35 21.48
C ALA A 656 6.35 -7.23 20.44
N VAL A 657 7.41 -7.91 20.86
CA VAL A 657 8.12 -8.92 20.07
C VAL A 657 8.31 -10.16 20.93
N ALA A 658 7.95 -11.34 20.40
CA ALA A 658 8.13 -12.63 21.04
C ALA A 658 8.45 -13.72 20.01
N GLU A 659 9.38 -14.63 20.34
CA GLU A 659 9.84 -15.72 19.45
C GLU A 659 8.78 -16.79 19.19
N GLU A 660 7.87 -17.01 20.16
CA GLU A 660 6.79 -18.00 20.08
C GLU A 660 5.85 -17.76 18.88
N TRP A 661 5.77 -16.53 18.38
CA TRP A 661 4.91 -16.15 17.26
C TRP A 661 5.47 -16.55 15.89
N ASP A 662 6.72 -16.99 15.82
CA ASP A 662 7.37 -17.48 14.61
C ASP A 662 7.16 -18.99 14.38
N GLY A 663 6.44 -19.67 15.28
CA GLY A 663 5.88 -21.00 15.00
C GLY A 663 6.73 -22.22 15.36
N PHE A 664 7.78 -22.05 16.16
CA PHE A 664 8.76 -23.09 16.46
C PHE A 664 8.21 -24.26 17.30
N ASN A 665 8.48 -25.50 16.86
CA ASN A 665 8.12 -26.74 17.56
C ASN A 665 9.33 -27.64 17.91
N ASP A 666 10.54 -27.36 17.40
CA ASP A 666 11.72 -28.21 17.60
C ASP A 666 13.07 -27.45 17.61
N GLN A 667 14.13 -28.20 17.94
CA GLN A 667 15.24 -27.76 18.79
C GLN A 667 16.34 -26.90 18.13
N ASN A 668 16.15 -26.36 16.91
CA ASN A 668 17.27 -25.91 16.07
C ASN A 668 17.13 -24.56 15.33
N GLY A 669 16.30 -23.60 15.74
CA GLY A 669 16.30 -22.30 15.03
C GLY A 669 15.75 -21.11 15.80
N TYR A 670 16.54 -20.05 15.90
CA TYR A 670 16.11 -18.72 16.30
C TYR A 670 16.24 -17.78 15.10
N ALA A 671 15.14 -17.19 14.64
CA ALA A 671 15.16 -16.11 13.66
C ALA A 671 13.96 -15.18 13.85
N LEU A 672 13.97 -14.45 14.98
CA LEU A 672 13.05 -13.36 15.24
C LEU A 672 12.95 -12.39 14.06
N ALA A 673 11.78 -11.77 13.91
CA ALA A 673 11.57 -10.60 13.07
C ALA A 673 12.66 -9.50 13.27
N SER A 674 13.22 -9.41 14.46
CA SER A 674 14.38 -8.57 14.81
C SER A 674 15.45 -9.46 15.41
N PHE A 675 16.63 -9.47 14.79
CA PHE A 675 17.59 -10.55 14.98
C PHE A 675 18.41 -10.38 16.26
N MET A 676 18.74 -11.50 16.89
CA MET A 676 19.74 -11.59 17.95
C MET A 676 20.99 -12.23 17.33
N GLU A 677 21.91 -11.42 16.82
CA GLU A 677 23.08 -11.87 16.07
C GLU A 677 24.26 -12.34 16.92
N ALA A 678 24.86 -13.43 16.43
CA ALA A 678 26.23 -13.87 16.64
C ALA A 678 27.10 -13.55 15.41
N PRO A 679 28.28 -12.91 15.53
CA PRO A 679 29.21 -12.81 14.42
C PRO A 679 29.81 -14.19 14.07
N GLN A 680 29.43 -14.70 12.90
CA GLN A 680 30.15 -15.65 12.04
C GLN A 680 30.10 -17.18 12.30
N SER A 681 29.36 -17.74 13.24
CA SER A 681 29.04 -19.19 13.18
C SER A 681 28.03 -19.62 14.25
N GLY A 682 26.77 -19.81 13.84
CA GLY A 682 25.75 -20.52 14.62
C GLY A 682 24.68 -19.61 15.23
N ASN A 683 23.44 -20.10 15.18
CA ASN A 683 22.19 -19.47 15.65
C ASN A 683 22.07 -19.39 17.19
N ASP A 684 23.19 -19.20 17.90
CA ASP A 684 23.22 -19.03 19.36
C ASP A 684 23.20 -17.52 19.70
N PRO A 685 22.33 -17.04 20.61
CA PRO A 685 22.34 -15.64 21.09
C PRO A 685 23.59 -15.26 21.89
N LEU A 686 24.57 -16.17 22.00
CA LEU A 686 25.82 -16.04 22.72
C LEU A 686 27.00 -16.11 21.75
N THR A 687 27.90 -15.12 21.82
CA THR A 687 29.25 -15.26 21.26
C THR A 687 30.34 -14.91 22.25
N LEU A 688 31.40 -15.74 22.30
CA LEU A 688 32.71 -15.40 22.87
C LEU A 688 33.57 -14.53 21.93
N ALA A 689 33.07 -14.26 20.72
CA ALA A 689 33.70 -13.35 19.79
C ALA A 689 33.62 -11.93 20.35
N VAL A 690 34.73 -11.19 20.25
CA VAL A 690 34.76 -9.79 20.66
C VAL A 690 33.85 -9.00 19.73
N LEU A 691 32.66 -8.63 20.21
CA LEU A 691 31.83 -7.67 19.49
C LEU A 691 32.46 -6.29 19.62
N THR A 692 32.64 -5.63 18.49
CA THR A 692 33.14 -4.25 18.50
C THR A 692 32.03 -3.34 19.02
N ASP A 693 32.32 -2.55 20.05
CA ASP A 693 31.42 -1.51 20.53
C ASP A 693 31.05 -0.57 19.38
N PRO A 694 29.78 -0.10 19.28
CA PRO A 694 29.41 0.83 18.24
C PRO A 694 30.21 2.13 18.42
N GLU A 695 30.75 2.64 17.31
CA GLU A 695 31.46 3.92 17.25
C GLU A 695 30.50 5.01 16.78
N PRO A 696 29.79 5.74 17.67
CA PRO A 696 28.89 6.80 17.26
C PRO A 696 29.65 8.01 16.72
N GLN A 697 29.03 8.74 15.80
CA GLN A 697 29.48 10.07 15.41
C GLN A 697 29.12 11.08 16.51
N ILE A 698 30.14 11.65 17.18
CA ILE A 698 29.96 12.66 18.22
C ILE A 698 29.80 14.05 17.55
N VAL A 699 28.62 14.65 17.67
CA VAL A 699 28.31 16.00 17.16
C VAL A 699 27.69 16.82 18.29
N GLY A 700 28.50 17.66 18.95
CA GLY A 700 28.06 18.39 20.14
C GLY A 700 27.73 17.43 21.29
N ASP A 701 26.48 17.43 21.74
CA ASP A 701 25.91 16.54 22.77
C ASP A 701 25.19 15.30 22.18
N ARG A 702 25.25 15.10 20.85
CA ARG A 702 24.63 13.98 20.15
C ARG A 702 25.66 12.87 19.85
N ASN A 703 25.39 11.67 20.36
CA ASN A 703 26.09 10.43 20.00
C ASN A 703 25.29 9.71 18.89
N ARG A 704 25.49 10.13 17.64
CA ARG A 704 24.72 9.59 16.51
C ARG A 704 25.19 8.19 16.12
N GLY A 705 24.30 7.23 16.23
CA GLY A 705 24.50 5.87 15.72
C GLY A 705 24.39 5.79 14.21
N TYR A 706 24.72 4.62 13.69
CA TYR A 706 24.60 4.28 12.27
C TYR A 706 23.57 3.17 12.09
N TRP A 707 22.72 3.28 11.07
CA TRP A 707 21.72 2.28 10.71
C TRP A 707 21.47 2.25 9.18
N GLY A 708 20.60 1.39 8.68
CA GLY A 708 20.31 1.24 7.25
C GLY A 708 21.23 0.20 6.58
N GLY A 709 22.27 0.62 5.87
CA GLY A 709 23.20 -0.28 5.16
C GLY A 709 24.15 -1.04 6.09
N GLY A 710 24.06 -0.78 7.39
CA GLY A 710 24.85 -1.41 8.44
C GLY A 710 24.91 -0.50 9.67
N VAL A 711 25.71 -0.91 10.65
CA VAL A 711 25.80 -0.26 11.97
C VAL A 711 27.15 0.41 12.25
N THR A 712 27.98 0.57 11.22
CA THR A 712 29.33 1.17 11.32
C THR A 712 29.43 2.44 10.48
N VAL A 713 30.46 3.25 10.72
CA VAL A 713 30.76 4.44 9.90
C VAL A 713 31.00 4.11 8.41
N SER A 714 31.44 2.89 8.11
CA SER A 714 31.79 2.48 6.75
C SER A 714 30.59 2.06 5.90
N SER A 715 29.48 1.64 6.54
CA SER A 715 28.34 1.01 5.86
C SER A 715 26.98 1.59 6.24
N GLY A 716 26.87 2.25 7.39
CA GLY A 716 25.61 2.77 7.91
C GLY A 716 25.43 4.26 7.68
N ASN A 717 24.19 4.70 7.88
CA ASN A 717 23.73 6.07 7.73
C ASN A 717 23.23 6.61 9.07
N THR A 718 23.50 7.89 9.31
CA THR A 718 23.12 8.57 10.56
C THR A 718 21.68 9.04 10.62
N HIS A 719 21.04 9.18 9.45
CA HIS A 719 19.62 9.49 9.33
C HIS A 719 19.02 8.58 8.26
N VAL A 720 17.98 7.85 8.61
CA VAL A 720 17.21 7.00 7.71
C VAL A 720 15.74 7.21 8.07
N PRO A 721 15.01 8.11 7.41
CA PRO A 721 13.59 8.30 7.67
C PRO A 721 12.78 7.25 6.89
N LEU A 722 11.83 6.58 7.55
CA LEU A 722 11.02 5.50 6.95
C LEU A 722 9.52 5.77 6.96
N ILE A 723 9.02 6.45 7.98
CA ILE A 723 7.59 6.65 8.19
C ILE A 723 7.25 8.12 7.97
N ASP A 724 6.28 8.36 7.10
CA ASP A 724 5.73 9.69 6.87
C ASP A 724 4.64 10.00 7.90
N LEU A 725 4.64 11.22 8.44
CA LEU A 725 3.51 11.72 9.24
C LEU A 725 2.78 12.81 8.48
N PRO A 726 1.43 12.78 8.42
CA PRO A 726 0.66 13.75 7.67
C PRO A 726 0.79 15.13 8.30
N ARG A 727 0.85 16.16 7.44
CA ARG A 727 0.88 17.59 7.79
C ARG A 727 -0.23 18.39 7.11
N THR A 728 -1.02 17.70 6.28
CA THR A 728 -2.18 18.18 5.54
C THR A 728 -3.20 17.05 5.50
N PRO A 729 -4.48 17.34 5.20
CA PRO A 729 -5.46 16.30 4.94
C PRO A 729 -4.97 15.30 3.89
N LEU A 730 -5.32 14.03 4.07
CA LEU A 730 -4.96 12.97 3.14
C LEU A 730 -5.85 13.05 1.89
N ILE A 731 -5.22 12.97 0.72
CA ILE A 731 -5.88 13.04 -0.60
C ILE A 731 -5.89 11.69 -1.34
N SER A 732 -5.29 10.66 -0.74
CA SER A 732 -5.11 9.32 -1.30
C SER A 732 -5.17 8.28 -0.19
N LEU A 733 -5.85 7.16 -0.46
CA LEU A 733 -5.87 6.02 0.47
C LEU A 733 -4.47 5.44 0.67
N GLY A 734 -3.63 5.41 -0.37
CA GLY A 734 -2.27 4.86 -0.27
C GLY A 734 -1.38 5.61 0.72
N ALA A 735 -1.69 6.86 1.08
CA ALA A 735 -0.96 7.61 2.11
C ALA A 735 -1.12 7.02 3.53
N LEU A 736 -2.11 6.15 3.74
CA LEU A 736 -2.31 5.41 4.98
C LEU A 736 -1.32 4.23 5.14
N GLN A 737 -0.45 3.95 4.16
CA GLN A 737 0.57 2.90 4.27
C GLN A 737 1.49 3.03 5.49
N HIS A 738 1.62 4.25 6.02
CA HIS A 738 2.44 4.60 7.18
C HIS A 738 1.72 4.48 8.53
N ALA A 739 0.39 4.34 8.50
CA ALA A 739 -0.41 4.18 9.71
C ALA A 739 0.06 2.95 10.49
N TYR A 740 0.04 3.04 11.82
CA TYR A 740 0.47 1.97 12.72
C TYR A 740 -0.62 0.89 12.80
N LEU A 741 -0.85 0.15 11.71
CA LEU A 741 -1.90 -0.89 11.64
C LEU A 741 -1.44 -2.24 12.19
N SER A 742 -0.17 -2.35 12.56
CA SER A 742 0.50 -3.58 12.96
C SER A 742 1.13 -3.39 14.32
N SER A 743 0.82 -4.25 15.29
CA SER A 743 1.27 -4.11 16.68
C SER A 743 2.45 -5.00 17.03
N PHE A 744 2.65 -6.07 16.27
CA PHE A 744 3.54 -7.16 16.65
C PHE A 744 4.70 -7.33 15.67
N GLY A 745 5.78 -7.97 16.12
CA GLY A 745 7.02 -8.11 15.35
C GLY A 745 6.84 -8.85 14.01
N GLN A 746 5.95 -9.83 13.93
CA GLN A 746 5.69 -10.67 12.75
C GLN A 746 4.81 -10.02 11.68
N ASP A 747 4.20 -8.87 11.98
CA ASP A 747 3.41 -8.09 11.03
C ASP A 747 4.32 -7.26 10.10
N ALA A 748 3.80 -6.82 8.96
CA ALA A 748 4.51 -5.89 8.08
C ALA A 748 4.57 -4.47 8.67
N THR A 749 5.64 -3.72 8.39
CA THR A 749 5.69 -2.27 8.73
C THR A 749 4.73 -1.46 7.86
N TYR A 750 4.55 -1.85 6.60
CA TYR A 750 3.71 -1.18 5.58
C TYR A 750 2.59 -2.09 5.04
N PRO A 751 1.57 -2.40 5.86
CA PRO A 751 0.59 -3.43 5.49
C PRO A 751 -0.42 -2.97 4.42
N LEU A 752 -0.74 -1.68 4.31
CA LEU A 752 -1.70 -1.18 3.33
C LEU A 752 -1.03 -0.92 1.98
N GLY A 753 -1.67 -1.38 0.91
CA GLY A 753 -1.23 -1.18 -0.47
C GLY A 753 -0.15 -2.17 -0.91
N ASN A 754 0.41 -2.94 0.02
CA ASN A 754 1.29 -4.07 -0.27
C ASN A 754 0.57 -5.38 0.03
N SER A 755 1.03 -6.47 -0.56
CA SER A 755 0.47 -7.81 -0.33
C SER A 755 1.54 -8.86 -0.60
N PHE A 756 2.68 -8.74 0.07
CA PHE A 756 3.71 -9.78 0.02
C PHE A 756 3.25 -10.99 0.83
N ALA A 757 3.55 -12.19 0.35
CA ALA A 757 3.26 -13.42 1.08
C ALA A 757 4.05 -13.42 2.40
N ASN A 758 3.32 -13.47 3.52
CA ASN A 758 3.95 -13.59 4.82
C ASN A 758 4.70 -14.94 4.89
N PRO A 759 5.99 -14.96 5.27
CA PRO A 759 6.75 -16.20 5.34
C PRO A 759 6.29 -17.14 6.46
N ARG A 760 5.37 -16.72 7.33
CA ARG A 760 4.75 -17.55 8.38
C ARG A 760 3.40 -18.16 7.96
N ILE A 761 2.95 -17.92 6.74
CA ILE A 761 1.64 -18.38 6.25
C ILE A 761 1.83 -19.14 4.94
N PRO A 762 1.16 -20.30 4.74
CA PRO A 762 1.15 -20.97 3.44
C PRO A 762 0.65 -20.02 2.35
N ARG A 763 1.29 -20.07 1.18
CA ARG A 763 1.01 -19.14 0.07
C ARG A 763 -0.44 -19.17 -0.41
N ASN A 764 -1.12 -20.31 -0.31
CA ASN A 764 -2.52 -20.45 -0.68
C ASN A 764 -3.52 -20.13 0.45
N GLN A 765 -3.05 -19.56 1.57
CA GLN A 765 -3.86 -19.23 2.75
C GLN A 765 -3.61 -17.79 3.19
N THR A 766 -4.51 -17.25 4.02
CA THR A 766 -4.44 -15.91 4.63
C THR A 766 -4.32 -15.97 6.15
N MET A 767 -4.26 -17.18 6.72
CA MET A 767 -4.07 -17.44 8.13
C MET A 767 -3.38 -18.79 8.30
N HIS A 768 -2.50 -18.91 9.29
CA HIS A 768 -1.93 -20.17 9.73
C HIS A 768 -1.99 -20.27 11.26
N GLU A 769 -2.37 -21.44 11.79
CA GLU A 769 -2.38 -21.68 13.23
C GLU A 769 -1.13 -22.48 13.64
N TYR A 770 -0.32 -21.88 14.51
CA TYR A 770 0.80 -22.57 15.14
C TYR A 770 0.37 -23.21 16.45
N THR A 771 0.90 -24.39 16.75
CA THR A 771 0.62 -25.08 18.02
C THR A 771 1.58 -24.55 19.09
N SER A 772 1.12 -23.83 20.12
CA SER A 772 1.99 -23.42 21.23
C SER A 772 2.13 -24.55 22.27
N VAL A 773 3.36 -24.83 22.70
CA VAL A 773 3.66 -25.99 23.56
C VAL A 773 3.51 -25.68 25.07
N ARG A 774 3.21 -24.46 25.52
CA ARG A 774 3.31 -24.11 26.95
C ARG A 774 2.23 -23.19 27.51
N TYR A 775 1.20 -23.79 28.12
CA TYR A 775 0.59 -23.26 29.34
C TYR A 775 0.98 -24.17 30.52
N TYR A 776 1.75 -23.64 31.47
CA TYR A 776 2.12 -24.18 32.79
C TYR A 776 1.88 -25.70 33.01
N LYS A 777 2.94 -26.51 32.96
CA LYS A 777 2.96 -27.96 33.29
C LYS A 777 2.73 -28.29 34.78
N ASN A 778 1.93 -27.50 35.51
CA ASN A 778 1.60 -27.84 36.90
C ASN A 778 0.24 -28.54 37.05
N ASP A 779 -0.63 -28.53 36.02
CA ASP A 779 -1.89 -29.27 36.05
C ASP A 779 -1.94 -30.33 34.94
N ALA A 780 -2.39 -31.54 35.27
CA ALA A 780 -2.54 -32.67 34.35
C ALA A 780 -3.62 -32.43 33.25
N ASN A 781 -4.14 -31.20 33.12
CA ASN A 781 -5.23 -30.78 32.25
C ASN A 781 -4.86 -29.59 31.33
N SER A 782 -3.57 -29.24 31.16
CA SER A 782 -3.18 -28.09 30.32
C SER A 782 -3.61 -28.27 28.85
N GLU A 783 -4.53 -27.43 28.38
CA GLU A 783 -4.92 -27.34 26.97
C GLU A 783 -3.78 -26.72 26.15
N VAL A 784 -3.51 -27.32 24.99
CA VAL A 784 -2.59 -26.78 23.98
C VAL A 784 -3.28 -25.58 23.33
N ALA A 785 -2.72 -24.38 23.46
CA ALA A 785 -3.27 -23.18 22.84
C ALA A 785 -2.70 -23.02 21.41
N SER A 786 -3.55 -22.78 20.42
CA SER A 786 -3.13 -22.40 19.07
C SER A 786 -2.88 -20.89 18.99
N ILE A 787 -1.83 -20.48 18.27
CA ILE A 787 -1.49 -19.09 17.95
C ILE A 787 -1.81 -18.85 16.46
N PRO A 788 -2.94 -18.21 16.12
CA PRO A 788 -3.19 -17.74 14.76
C PRO A 788 -2.23 -16.61 14.36
N VAL A 789 -1.57 -16.79 13.22
CA VAL A 789 -0.90 -15.72 12.48
C VAL A 789 -1.74 -15.39 11.25
N VAL A 790 -2.06 -14.12 11.06
CA VAL A 790 -2.94 -13.63 10.00
C VAL A 790 -2.18 -12.77 9.00
N ASP A 791 -2.58 -12.85 7.73
CA ASP A 791 -2.08 -11.97 6.67
C ASP A 791 -2.79 -10.61 6.78
N SER A 792 -2.28 -9.76 7.69
CA SER A 792 -2.86 -8.45 7.98
C SER A 792 -2.91 -7.57 6.72
N SER A 793 -1.88 -7.62 5.86
CA SER A 793 -1.83 -6.86 4.61
C SER A 793 -2.98 -7.26 3.66
N TYR A 794 -3.21 -8.55 3.48
CA TYR A 794 -4.32 -9.04 2.64
C TYR A 794 -5.67 -8.52 3.11
N TYR A 795 -5.97 -8.62 4.40
CA TYR A 795 -7.28 -8.21 4.95
C TYR A 795 -7.48 -6.70 5.00
N ILE A 796 -6.44 -5.93 5.32
CA ILE A 796 -6.51 -4.46 5.30
C ILE A 796 -6.85 -3.97 3.89
N ASN A 797 -6.25 -4.56 2.85
CA ASN A 797 -6.56 -4.23 1.46
C ASN A 797 -8.01 -4.59 1.10
N GLU A 798 -8.49 -5.77 1.50
CA GLU A 798 -9.88 -6.21 1.29
C GLU A 798 -10.92 -5.31 1.97
N ALA A 799 -10.57 -4.74 3.13
CA ALA A 799 -11.43 -3.85 3.88
C ALA A 799 -11.48 -2.43 3.27
N LEU A 800 -10.34 -1.90 2.81
CA LEU A 800 -10.22 -0.47 2.50
C LEU A 800 -10.46 -0.08 1.04
N TRP A 801 -9.87 -0.80 0.06
CA TRP A 801 -9.74 -0.30 -1.31
C TRP A 801 -11.05 -0.09 -2.08
N ASP A 802 -12.04 -0.94 -1.84
CA ASP A 802 -13.32 -0.91 -2.56
C ASP A 802 -14.39 -0.08 -1.85
N ASN A 803 -14.34 -0.01 -0.53
CA ASN A 803 -15.39 0.60 0.29
C ASN A 803 -15.19 2.12 0.48
N TYR A 804 -13.95 2.60 0.56
CA TYR A 804 -13.66 3.96 1.04
C TYR A 804 -12.93 4.83 0.00
N PHE A 805 -12.91 6.14 0.26
CA PHE A 805 -12.05 7.12 -0.42
C PHE A 805 -11.84 8.36 0.49
N PHE A 806 -10.93 9.25 0.09
CA PHE A 806 -10.80 10.57 0.69
C PHE A 806 -11.32 11.63 -0.30
N SER A 807 -12.40 12.33 0.05
CA SER A 807 -12.88 13.47 -0.72
C SER A 807 -11.92 14.66 -0.64
N SER A 808 -11.21 14.83 0.49
CA SER A 808 -10.38 16.01 0.81
C SER A 808 -11.11 17.34 0.65
N VAL A 809 -12.45 17.32 0.77
CA VAL A 809 -13.27 18.52 0.73
C VAL A 809 -13.09 19.27 2.06
N PRO A 810 -12.56 20.50 2.06
CA PRO A 810 -12.34 21.23 3.31
C PRO A 810 -13.68 21.51 4.01
N THR A 811 -13.75 21.22 5.31
CA THR A 811 -14.90 21.56 6.18
C THR A 811 -15.16 23.07 6.26
N THR A 812 -14.16 23.89 5.87
CA THR A 812 -14.20 25.35 5.91
C THR A 812 -14.71 26.01 4.62
N LEU A 813 -15.00 25.23 3.56
CA LEU A 813 -15.56 25.81 2.34
C LEU A 813 -16.85 26.57 2.68
N SER A 814 -16.99 27.78 2.15
CA SER A 814 -18.23 28.55 2.25
C SER A 814 -19.26 28.09 1.21
N ASP A 815 -20.55 28.29 1.48
CA ASP A 815 -21.61 28.04 0.50
C ASP A 815 -21.33 28.72 -0.84
N THR A 816 -20.70 29.90 -0.82
CA THR A 816 -20.38 30.65 -2.05
C THR A 816 -19.32 29.92 -2.86
N GLU A 817 -18.26 29.41 -2.22
CA GLU A 817 -17.20 28.66 -2.90
C GLU A 817 -17.72 27.34 -3.50
N VAL A 818 -18.57 26.62 -2.78
CA VAL A 818 -19.20 25.39 -3.31
C VAL A 818 -20.09 25.72 -4.52
N LYS A 819 -20.92 26.76 -4.43
CA LYS A 819 -21.81 27.20 -5.52
C LYS A 819 -21.05 27.71 -6.74
N ASP A 820 -19.97 28.43 -6.52
CA ASP A 820 -19.15 28.94 -7.60
C ASP A 820 -18.37 27.81 -8.28
N THR A 821 -17.94 26.78 -7.53
CA THR A 821 -17.34 25.56 -8.11
C THR A 821 -18.38 24.78 -8.94
N LEU A 822 -19.59 24.61 -8.42
CA LEU A 822 -20.71 23.96 -9.14
C LEU A 822 -21.11 24.70 -10.40
N SER A 823 -21.11 26.04 -10.38
CA SER A 823 -21.48 26.86 -11.53
C SER A 823 -20.30 27.13 -12.48
N GLY A 824 -19.13 26.54 -12.23
CA GLY A 824 -17.91 26.74 -13.02
C GLY A 824 -17.39 28.19 -13.00
N LYS A 825 -17.80 28.98 -12.01
CA LYS A 825 -17.46 30.41 -11.84
C LYS A 825 -16.17 30.64 -11.06
N ILE A 826 -15.84 29.75 -10.11
CA ILE A 826 -14.55 29.73 -9.41
C ILE A 826 -13.67 28.61 -9.99
N THR A 827 -12.40 28.94 -10.24
CA THR A 827 -11.36 28.05 -10.77
C THR A 827 -10.43 27.50 -9.69
N THR A 828 -10.70 27.77 -8.41
CA THR A 828 -9.89 27.22 -7.31
C THR A 828 -10.19 25.72 -7.20
N PRO A 829 -9.22 24.85 -7.51
CA PRO A 829 -9.43 23.41 -7.42
C PRO A 829 -9.66 22.97 -5.97
N LEU A 830 -10.38 21.86 -5.79
CA LEU A 830 -10.34 21.10 -4.54
C LEU A 830 -8.91 20.64 -4.26
N GLU A 831 -8.61 20.28 -3.00
CA GLU A 831 -7.26 19.83 -2.62
C GLU A 831 -6.75 18.72 -3.56
N ASN A 832 -7.64 17.77 -3.88
CA ASN A 832 -7.48 16.89 -5.03
C ASN A 832 -8.30 17.39 -6.25
N PRO A 833 -7.68 18.02 -7.27
CA PRO A 833 -8.37 18.51 -8.46
C PRO A 833 -8.89 17.41 -9.39
N ARG A 834 -8.54 16.13 -9.14
CA ARG A 834 -9.14 15.00 -9.86
C ARG A 834 -10.54 14.70 -9.35
N ILE A 835 -10.92 15.20 -8.18
CA ILE A 835 -12.28 15.10 -7.67
C ILE A 835 -13.01 16.39 -8.05
N GLU A 836 -14.15 16.24 -8.72
CA GLU A 836 -15.00 17.36 -9.15
C GLU A 836 -16.40 17.21 -8.57
N PHE A 837 -17.00 18.33 -8.19
CA PHE A 837 -18.42 18.34 -7.87
C PHE A 837 -19.25 17.99 -9.12
N TYR A 838 -20.14 17.03 -8.96
CA TYR A 838 -21.16 16.71 -9.94
C TYR A 838 -22.40 17.53 -9.60
N GLN A 839 -22.82 18.39 -10.53
CA GLN A 839 -24.12 19.04 -10.45
C GLN A 839 -25.17 18.05 -10.94
N PRO A 840 -26.05 17.55 -10.07
CA PRO A 840 -26.99 16.55 -10.52
C PRO A 840 -28.06 17.18 -11.42
N GLY A 841 -28.69 16.34 -12.23
CA GLY A 841 -29.82 16.76 -13.06
C GLY A 841 -31.02 17.22 -12.21
N TYR A 842 -32.18 17.37 -12.87
CA TYR A 842 -33.48 17.89 -12.36
C TYR A 842 -33.94 17.39 -10.96
N TYR A 843 -33.30 16.35 -10.40
CA TYR A 843 -33.66 15.62 -9.19
C TYR A 843 -32.85 15.96 -7.93
N HIS A 844 -31.69 16.63 -8.00
CA HIS A 844 -31.00 17.12 -6.78
C HIS A 844 -30.80 18.64 -6.83
N ARG A 845 -31.24 19.30 -5.75
CA ARG A 845 -31.06 20.75 -5.58
C ARG A 845 -29.63 21.04 -5.14
N GLU A 846 -29.09 22.17 -5.58
CA GLU A 846 -27.83 22.78 -5.10
C GLU A 846 -27.70 22.73 -3.56
N GLU A 847 -28.82 22.87 -2.85
CA GLU A 847 -28.96 22.72 -1.39
C GLU A 847 -28.44 21.36 -0.86
N LYS A 848 -28.63 20.26 -1.60
CA LYS A 848 -28.18 18.93 -1.17
C LYS A 848 -26.68 18.71 -1.36
N VAL A 849 -26.09 19.34 -2.38
CA VAL A 849 -24.63 19.35 -2.53
C VAL A 849 -23.98 20.16 -1.41
N LEU A 850 -24.63 21.26 -0.98
CA LEU A 850 -24.19 22.04 0.17
C LEU A 850 -24.32 21.24 1.48
N GLU A 851 -25.43 20.55 1.70
CA GLU A 851 -25.62 19.68 2.87
C GLU A 851 -24.52 18.60 2.94
N ALA A 852 -24.17 17.99 1.80
CA ALA A 852 -23.08 17.03 1.71
C ALA A 852 -21.71 17.67 1.97
N ALA A 853 -21.41 18.81 1.34
CA ALA A 853 -20.14 19.53 1.48
C ALA A 853 -19.87 20.04 2.90
N HIS A 854 -20.92 20.39 3.66
CA HIS A 854 -20.79 20.84 5.04
C HIS A 854 -20.99 19.73 6.08
N PHE A 855 -21.20 18.47 5.65
CA PHE A 855 -21.49 17.34 6.54
C PHE A 855 -22.73 17.57 7.44
N THR A 856 -23.72 18.32 6.94
CA THR A 856 -24.92 18.74 7.68
C THR A 856 -26.18 17.94 7.34
N ALA A 857 -26.06 16.84 6.61
CA ALA A 857 -27.16 15.93 6.32
C ALA A 857 -27.97 15.53 7.58
N PRO A 858 -29.30 15.35 7.48
CA PRO A 858 -30.16 15.16 8.66
C PRO A 858 -29.90 13.85 9.42
N ASN A 859 -29.52 12.78 8.73
CA ASN A 859 -29.26 11.47 9.33
C ASN A 859 -27.76 11.10 9.20
N THR A 860 -27.23 10.30 10.13
CA THR A 860 -25.79 9.98 10.23
C THR A 860 -25.27 9.12 9.09
N ASP A 861 -26.05 8.13 8.65
CA ASP A 861 -25.68 7.23 7.55
C ASP A 861 -25.62 8.01 6.21
N GLU A 862 -26.48 9.02 6.07
CA GLU A 862 -26.46 9.91 4.90
C GLU A 862 -25.26 10.85 4.88
N LYS A 863 -24.71 11.28 6.04
CA LYS A 863 -23.51 12.14 6.07
C LYS A 863 -22.29 11.45 5.48
N TYR A 864 -22.25 10.12 5.59
CA TYR A 864 -21.12 9.31 5.19
C TYR A 864 -21.09 9.04 3.67
N ASP A 865 -22.27 8.91 3.06
CA ASP A 865 -22.44 8.55 1.65
C ASP A 865 -22.77 9.74 0.75
N ALA A 866 -23.30 10.83 1.33
CA ALA A 866 -23.83 11.96 0.56
C ALA A 866 -22.80 12.60 -0.37
N LEU A 867 -21.54 12.73 0.07
CA LEU A 867 -20.49 13.33 -0.75
C LEU A 867 -20.14 12.48 -1.97
N ALA A 868 -20.10 11.15 -1.85
CA ALA A 868 -19.83 10.28 -2.99
C ALA A 868 -20.91 10.39 -4.07
N GLY A 869 -22.15 10.73 -3.69
CA GLY A 869 -23.25 11.03 -4.62
C GLY A 869 -23.16 12.41 -5.30
N ALA A 870 -22.34 13.31 -4.76
CA ALA A 870 -22.14 14.68 -5.24
C ALA A 870 -20.77 14.90 -5.91
N LEU A 871 -19.96 13.85 -6.05
CA LEU A 871 -18.59 13.92 -6.56
C LEU A 871 -18.37 12.92 -7.71
N MET A 872 -17.46 13.25 -8.61
CA MET A 872 -16.96 12.36 -9.65
C MET A 872 -15.45 12.48 -9.81
N ILE A 873 -14.80 11.40 -10.20
CA ILE A 873 -13.37 11.36 -10.52
C ILE A 873 -13.21 11.78 -11.98
N ASN A 874 -12.48 12.87 -12.23
CA ASN A 874 -12.10 13.33 -13.55
C ASN A 874 -10.88 12.55 -14.06
N GLY A 875 -11.01 11.89 -15.22
CA GLY A 875 -9.95 11.08 -15.83
C GLY A 875 -9.62 9.83 -15.03
N ALA A 876 -10.65 9.16 -14.52
CA ALA A 876 -10.51 7.84 -13.91
C ALA A 876 -9.91 6.85 -14.92
N PHE A 877 -9.09 5.92 -14.42
CA PHE A 877 -8.38 4.94 -15.21
C PHE A 877 -8.73 3.54 -14.72
N ASN A 878 -9.32 2.75 -15.62
CA ASN A 878 -9.69 1.38 -15.36
C ASN A 878 -8.43 0.49 -15.40
N ILE A 879 -8.09 -0.10 -14.25
CA ILE A 879 -6.89 -0.93 -14.06
C ILE A 879 -6.89 -2.21 -14.93
N ASN A 880 -8.02 -2.61 -15.50
CA ASN A 880 -8.11 -3.72 -16.44
C ASN A 880 -7.63 -3.34 -17.87
N SER A 881 -7.05 -2.14 -18.05
CA SER A 881 -6.50 -1.71 -19.34
C SER A 881 -5.33 -2.58 -19.79
N THR A 882 -5.41 -3.02 -21.04
CA THR A 882 -4.39 -3.76 -21.78
C THR A 882 -3.57 -2.85 -22.72
N SER A 883 -3.79 -1.52 -22.68
CA SER A 883 -3.00 -0.56 -23.45
C SER A 883 -1.69 -0.23 -22.72
N VAL A 884 -0.56 -0.66 -23.30
CA VAL A 884 0.78 -0.32 -22.79
C VAL A 884 0.99 1.20 -22.84
N ASN A 885 0.57 1.89 -23.91
CA ASN A 885 0.71 3.33 -24.01
C ASN A 885 -0.09 4.08 -22.94
N ALA A 886 -1.31 3.63 -22.64
CA ALA A 886 -2.10 4.23 -21.57
C ALA A 886 -1.40 4.08 -20.20
N TRP A 887 -0.84 2.91 -19.91
CA TRP A 887 -0.03 2.69 -18.70
C TRP A 887 1.24 3.54 -18.66
N LYS A 888 1.98 3.71 -19.78
CA LYS A 888 3.13 4.64 -19.86
C LYS A 888 2.73 6.05 -19.44
N ALA A 889 1.60 6.53 -19.95
CA ALA A 889 1.12 7.87 -19.66
C ALA A 889 0.66 8.04 -18.20
N ILE A 890 0.01 7.02 -17.63
CA ILE A 890 -0.41 7.00 -16.23
C ILE A 890 0.80 6.97 -15.28
N LEU A 891 1.79 6.12 -15.53
CA LEU A 891 3.02 6.04 -14.72
C LEU A 891 3.86 7.32 -14.81
N SER A 892 3.76 8.06 -15.91
CA SER A 892 4.47 9.31 -16.13
C SER A 892 3.72 10.55 -15.62
N SER A 893 2.64 10.39 -14.86
CA SER A 893 1.78 11.50 -14.40
C SER A 893 2.50 12.51 -13.48
N LEU A 894 3.56 12.08 -12.80
CA LEU A 894 4.39 12.92 -11.93
C LEU A 894 5.61 13.52 -12.63
N SER A 895 5.82 13.23 -13.92
CA SER A 895 6.90 13.86 -14.70
C SER A 895 6.70 15.37 -14.86
N ASN A 896 7.81 16.10 -15.03
CA ASN A 896 7.83 17.56 -15.22
C ASN A 896 7.17 18.32 -14.05
N GLN A 897 7.45 17.90 -12.81
CA GLN A 897 6.92 18.53 -11.60
C GLN A 897 8.03 19.01 -10.65
N GLU A 898 7.70 19.95 -9.77
CA GLU A 898 8.60 20.38 -8.71
C GLU A 898 8.55 19.41 -7.52
N VAL A 899 9.73 18.97 -7.08
CA VAL A 899 9.92 18.08 -5.93
C VAL A 899 10.44 18.89 -4.74
N PRO A 900 9.85 18.75 -3.55
CA PRO A 900 10.36 19.39 -2.35
C PRO A 900 11.61 18.67 -1.81
N LYS A 901 12.58 19.45 -1.33
CA LYS A 901 13.78 18.97 -0.64
C LYS A 901 13.90 19.65 0.71
N PHE A 902 13.96 18.84 1.76
CA PHE A 902 14.11 19.30 3.14
C PHE A 902 15.52 19.01 3.68
N ASP A 903 16.00 19.84 4.60
CA ASP A 903 17.20 19.58 5.38
C ASP A 903 16.80 18.91 6.71
N PRO A 904 17.33 17.72 7.08
CA PRO A 904 17.02 17.07 8.36
C PRO A 904 17.29 17.94 9.59
N ALA A 905 18.24 18.88 9.50
CA ALA A 905 18.57 19.81 10.59
C ALA A 905 17.91 21.19 10.42
N GLY A 906 17.18 21.42 9.32
CA GLY A 906 16.52 22.67 8.99
C GLY A 906 15.10 22.79 9.53
N ALA A 907 14.54 24.00 9.47
CA ALA A 907 13.12 24.20 9.80
C ALA A 907 12.22 23.76 8.64
N ASP A 908 11.00 23.33 8.96
CA ASP A 908 9.99 22.94 7.97
C ASP A 908 9.61 24.05 6.99
N SER A 909 9.83 25.31 7.37
CA SER A 909 9.65 26.49 6.52
C SER A 909 10.68 26.61 5.40
N ASP A 910 11.83 25.95 5.54
CA ASP A 910 13.00 26.12 4.67
C ASP A 910 13.02 25.11 3.51
N VAL A 911 11.83 24.77 2.99
CA VAL A 911 11.69 23.85 1.85
C VAL A 911 12.21 24.48 0.57
N GLN A 912 13.06 23.74 -0.14
CA GLN A 912 13.48 24.08 -1.49
C GLN A 912 12.70 23.22 -2.49
N PHE A 913 12.40 23.78 -3.65
CA PHE A 913 11.76 23.04 -4.74
C PHE A 913 12.73 22.92 -5.91
N THR A 914 12.88 21.69 -6.42
CA THR A 914 13.70 21.39 -7.59
C THR A 914 12.84 20.76 -8.67
N SER A 915 12.98 21.18 -9.92
CA SER A 915 12.25 20.55 -11.04
C SER A 915 12.78 19.15 -11.31
N GLU A 916 11.90 18.16 -11.35
CA GLU A 916 12.17 16.81 -11.82
C GLU A 916 11.51 16.60 -13.19
N GLN A 917 12.30 16.19 -14.17
CA GLN A 917 11.84 15.98 -15.55
C GLN A 917 11.33 14.56 -15.72
N GLU A 918 11.93 13.60 -15.04
CA GLU A 918 11.57 12.20 -15.13
C GLU A 918 10.37 11.86 -14.26
N ALA A 919 9.78 10.68 -14.50
CA ALA A 919 8.75 10.15 -13.62
C ALA A 919 9.39 9.76 -12.28
N PHE A 920 8.70 10.01 -11.17
CA PHE A 920 9.18 9.64 -9.86
C PHE A 920 8.04 9.16 -8.98
N PHE A 921 8.38 8.38 -7.96
CA PHE A 921 7.47 7.97 -6.89
C PHE A 921 8.18 8.12 -5.55
N SER A 922 7.48 8.74 -4.60
CA SER A 922 7.98 8.95 -3.24
C SER A 922 7.01 8.37 -2.24
N ARG A 923 7.54 7.55 -1.34
CA ARG A 923 6.80 7.10 -0.16
C ARG A 923 6.56 8.22 0.84
N MET A 924 7.51 9.14 0.93
CA MET A 924 7.46 10.25 1.87
C MET A 924 6.80 11.46 1.22
N SER A 925 5.87 12.11 1.91
CA SER A 925 5.39 13.44 1.52
C SER A 925 6.52 14.48 1.48
N ARG A 926 7.57 14.26 2.28
CA ARG A 926 8.69 15.19 2.49
C ARG A 926 10.02 14.43 2.53
N PRO A 927 10.64 14.16 1.38
CA PRO A 927 11.96 13.54 1.31
C PRO A 927 13.07 14.52 1.73
N TYR A 928 14.12 13.98 2.35
CA TYR A 928 15.32 14.74 2.76
C TYR A 928 16.49 14.57 1.77
N GLY A 929 16.43 13.55 0.91
CA GLY A 929 17.36 13.29 -0.19
C GLY A 929 16.80 13.70 -1.55
N GLY A 930 17.66 13.66 -2.58
CA GLY A 930 17.25 13.74 -3.98
C GLY A 930 16.75 12.40 -4.53
N GLY A 931 16.46 12.35 -5.83
CA GLY A 931 15.99 11.13 -6.48
C GLY A 931 17.11 10.12 -6.72
N PHE A 932 16.79 8.83 -6.59
CA PHE A 932 17.68 7.69 -6.82
C PHE A 932 17.14 6.80 -7.96
N GLN A 933 18.01 6.31 -8.82
CA GLN A 933 17.71 5.47 -9.98
C GLN A 933 18.54 4.17 -9.99
N SER A 934 18.27 3.25 -10.91
CA SER A 934 18.91 1.92 -10.95
C SER A 934 20.34 1.93 -11.48
N ASP A 935 20.72 2.95 -12.24
CA ASP A 935 22.05 3.18 -12.77
C ASP A 935 22.91 4.07 -11.86
N ASP A 936 22.37 4.50 -10.71
CA ASP A 936 23.12 5.22 -9.69
C ASP A 936 23.99 4.26 -8.88
N ASP A 937 25.31 4.50 -8.90
CA ASP A 937 26.32 3.77 -8.12
C ASP A 937 26.21 4.11 -6.62
N LEU A 938 25.96 3.11 -5.76
CA LEU A 938 25.80 3.28 -4.31
C LEU A 938 27.11 3.53 -3.55
N ASP A 939 28.28 3.33 -4.18
CA ASP A 939 29.58 3.73 -3.61
C ASP A 939 29.76 5.26 -3.62
N ILE A 940 28.97 5.97 -4.44
CA ILE A 940 28.91 7.43 -4.43
C ILE A 940 28.09 7.89 -3.23
N VAL A 941 28.74 8.64 -2.32
CA VAL A 941 28.16 9.13 -1.06
C VAL A 941 26.81 9.83 -1.22
N GLU A 942 26.62 10.64 -2.26
CA GLU A 942 25.35 11.35 -2.47
C GLU A 942 24.24 10.40 -2.96
N ASN A 943 24.55 9.46 -3.84
CA ASN A 943 23.60 8.44 -4.29
C ASN A 943 23.16 7.54 -3.14
N ASN A 944 24.11 7.13 -2.29
CA ASN A 944 23.83 6.39 -1.06
C ASN A 944 22.85 7.18 -0.16
N LYS A 945 23.10 8.47 0.06
CA LYS A 945 22.18 9.32 0.84
C LYS A 945 20.79 9.44 0.19
N ASN A 946 20.74 9.58 -1.14
CA ASN A 946 19.48 9.65 -1.89
C ASN A 946 18.68 8.35 -1.76
N PHE A 947 19.34 7.19 -1.79
CA PHE A 947 18.69 5.90 -1.53
C PHE A 947 18.04 5.85 -0.13
N TRP A 948 18.74 6.31 0.91
CA TRP A 948 18.24 6.20 2.29
C TRP A 948 17.23 7.27 2.71
N ARG A 949 17.17 8.42 2.01
CA ARG A 949 16.41 9.60 2.47
C ARG A 949 15.56 10.28 1.38
N GLY A 950 15.66 9.81 0.14
CA GLY A 950 15.09 10.44 -1.04
C GLY A 950 13.83 9.73 -1.55
N TYR A 951 13.77 9.54 -2.86
CA TYR A 951 12.66 8.95 -3.60
C TYR A 951 13.15 8.22 -4.85
N ARG A 952 12.31 7.39 -5.49
CA ARG A 952 12.68 6.66 -6.71
C ARG A 952 12.38 7.46 -7.97
N ARG A 953 13.33 7.56 -8.89
CA ARG A 953 13.16 8.08 -10.27
C ARG A 953 13.15 6.94 -11.28
N LEU A 954 12.38 7.10 -12.35
CA LEU A 954 12.23 6.13 -13.43
C LEU A 954 12.52 6.81 -14.76
N ASN A 955 13.47 6.26 -15.49
CA ASN A 955 13.75 6.71 -16.85
C ASN A 955 12.71 6.15 -17.85
N THR A 956 12.73 6.66 -19.09
CA THR A 956 11.77 6.25 -20.14
C THR A 956 11.80 4.76 -20.45
N ALA A 957 12.97 4.12 -20.43
CA ALA A 957 13.08 2.69 -20.71
C ALA A 957 12.40 1.86 -19.61
N GLN A 958 12.60 2.24 -18.35
CA GLN A 958 11.94 1.61 -17.19
C GLN A 958 10.43 1.80 -17.21
N ILE A 959 9.94 2.99 -17.56
CA ILE A 959 8.50 3.24 -17.71
C ILE A 959 7.91 2.35 -18.81
N ASN A 960 8.61 2.21 -19.94
CA ASN A 960 8.17 1.37 -21.04
C ASN A 960 8.10 -0.11 -20.66
N ALA A 961 9.14 -0.61 -19.99
CA ALA A 961 9.20 -1.99 -19.51
C ALA A 961 8.16 -2.26 -18.43
N LEU A 962 8.03 -1.36 -17.44
CA LEU A 962 7.04 -1.47 -16.37
C LEU A 962 5.60 -1.47 -16.92
N ALA A 963 5.28 -0.58 -17.87
CA ALA A 963 3.97 -0.55 -18.50
C ALA A 963 3.65 -1.86 -19.25
N ALA A 964 4.63 -2.41 -19.98
CA ALA A 964 4.47 -3.69 -20.68
C ALA A 964 4.26 -4.85 -19.69
N GLU A 965 5.04 -4.89 -18.62
CA GLU A 965 4.94 -5.95 -17.62
C GLU A 965 3.66 -5.83 -16.77
N ILE A 966 3.16 -4.62 -16.47
CA ILE A 966 1.84 -4.46 -15.84
C ILE A 966 0.74 -5.08 -16.72
N VAL A 967 0.75 -4.82 -18.04
CA VAL A 967 -0.19 -5.44 -18.97
C VAL A 967 -0.05 -6.96 -18.99
N ASN A 968 1.18 -7.48 -18.95
CA ASN A 968 1.43 -8.91 -18.83
C ASN A 968 0.82 -9.51 -17.55
N GLN A 969 1.03 -8.87 -16.39
CA GLN A 969 0.44 -9.29 -15.12
C GLN A 969 -1.10 -9.21 -15.13
N ILE A 970 -1.68 -8.20 -15.78
CA ILE A 970 -3.14 -8.08 -15.96
C ILE A 970 -3.68 -9.25 -16.78
N LYS A 971 -3.02 -9.62 -17.88
CA LYS A 971 -3.42 -10.77 -18.72
C LYS A 971 -3.28 -12.12 -18.01
N GLN A 972 -2.33 -12.24 -17.09
CA GLN A 972 -2.12 -13.46 -16.29
C GLN A 972 -3.10 -13.59 -15.10
N ARG A 973 -3.49 -12.48 -14.47
CA ARG A 973 -4.24 -12.49 -13.20
C ARG A 973 -5.71 -12.13 -13.35
N GLY A 974 -6.03 -11.28 -14.32
CA GLY A 974 -7.31 -10.63 -14.48
C GLY A 974 -8.43 -11.53 -15.01
N PRO A 975 -9.54 -10.92 -15.45
CA PRO A 975 -9.92 -9.57 -15.08
C PRO A 975 -10.07 -9.40 -13.57
N PHE A 976 -9.70 -8.23 -13.07
CA PHE A 976 -9.82 -7.87 -11.66
C PHE A 976 -11.24 -7.38 -11.38
N LEU A 977 -11.90 -8.00 -10.40
CA LEU A 977 -13.29 -7.71 -10.06
C LEU A 977 -13.46 -6.62 -8.99
N SER A 978 -12.37 -6.26 -8.32
CA SER A 978 -12.31 -5.26 -7.26
C SER A 978 -10.90 -4.66 -7.16
N MET A 979 -10.76 -3.49 -6.53
CA MET A 979 -9.45 -2.87 -6.33
C MET A 979 -8.60 -3.72 -5.38
N ALA A 980 -9.20 -4.33 -4.36
CA ALA A 980 -8.50 -5.25 -3.47
C ALA A 980 -7.91 -6.45 -4.23
N ASP A 981 -8.62 -7.04 -5.20
CA ASP A 981 -8.14 -8.16 -6.00
C ASP A 981 -6.91 -7.81 -6.88
N PHE A 982 -6.78 -6.54 -7.27
CA PHE A 982 -5.62 -6.04 -7.99
C PHE A 982 -4.39 -5.83 -7.09
N VAL A 983 -4.63 -5.30 -5.90
CA VAL A 983 -3.58 -5.00 -4.90
C VAL A 983 -3.07 -6.28 -4.25
N ASN A 984 -3.96 -7.23 -3.97
CA ASN A 984 -3.63 -8.46 -3.25
C ASN A 984 -2.92 -9.51 -4.11
N ARG A 985 -2.07 -10.31 -3.45
CA ARG A 985 -1.54 -11.55 -4.03
C ARG A 985 -2.65 -12.56 -4.29
N LYS A 986 -2.47 -13.46 -5.26
CA LYS A 986 -3.42 -14.56 -5.47
C LYS A 986 -3.20 -15.65 -4.40
N LEU A 987 -4.26 -16.35 -4.00
CA LEU A 987 -4.15 -17.45 -3.03
C LEU A 987 -3.81 -18.77 -3.75
N THR A 988 -2.64 -18.79 -4.39
CA THR A 988 -2.10 -19.91 -5.18
C THR A 988 -0.70 -20.29 -4.69
N ASN A 989 -0.24 -21.51 -4.99
CA ASN A 989 1.13 -21.95 -4.68
C ASN A 989 2.14 -21.59 -5.78
N ASP A 990 1.69 -21.05 -6.91
CA ASP A 990 2.55 -20.57 -7.99
C ASP A 990 3.16 -19.18 -7.65
N PRO A 991 4.01 -18.59 -8.51
CA PRO A 991 4.58 -17.27 -8.26
C PRO A 991 3.55 -16.13 -8.14
N LEU A 992 2.31 -16.30 -8.64
CA LEU A 992 1.28 -15.26 -8.52
C LEU A 992 0.85 -15.03 -7.07
N GLY A 993 1.09 -16.01 -6.19
CA GLY A 993 0.77 -15.92 -4.77
C GLY A 993 1.85 -15.30 -3.89
N LEU A 994 2.99 -14.89 -4.45
CA LEU A 994 4.08 -14.26 -3.68
C LEU A 994 3.84 -12.78 -3.39
N LYS A 995 3.18 -12.06 -4.31
CA LYS A 995 3.00 -10.61 -4.22
C LYS A 995 1.82 -10.10 -5.07
N GLY A 996 1.42 -8.86 -4.82
CA GLY A 996 0.41 -8.13 -5.59
C GLY A 996 0.81 -7.83 -7.03
N THR A 997 -0.14 -7.37 -7.84
CA THR A 997 0.01 -7.22 -9.31
C THR A 997 1.12 -6.23 -9.70
N LEU A 998 1.15 -5.04 -9.09
CA LEU A 998 2.15 -4.03 -9.43
C LEU A 998 3.53 -4.39 -8.89
N GLN A 999 3.60 -5.03 -7.72
CA GLN A 999 4.88 -5.50 -7.20
C GLN A 999 5.47 -6.60 -8.09
N ALA A 1000 4.64 -7.53 -8.57
CA ALA A 1000 5.08 -8.54 -9.52
C ALA A 1000 5.61 -7.91 -10.83
N ALA A 1001 5.01 -6.79 -11.26
CA ALA A 1001 5.49 -6.07 -12.43
C ALA A 1001 6.80 -5.30 -12.17
N LEU A 1002 6.96 -4.70 -10.99
CA LEU A 1002 8.20 -4.03 -10.58
C LEU A 1002 9.40 -4.99 -10.54
N ASP A 1003 9.14 -6.23 -10.11
CA ASP A 1003 10.15 -7.27 -9.98
C ASP A 1003 10.33 -8.09 -11.29
N GLY A 1004 9.74 -7.63 -12.40
CA GLY A 1004 9.87 -8.25 -13.72
C GLY A 1004 11.30 -8.16 -14.25
N ALA A 1005 11.79 -9.25 -14.85
CA ALA A 1005 13.19 -9.38 -15.28
C ALA A 1005 13.65 -8.29 -16.26
N ASP A 1006 12.77 -7.82 -17.14
CA ASP A 1006 13.08 -6.78 -18.15
C ASP A 1006 12.87 -5.34 -17.64
N VAL A 1007 12.35 -5.17 -16.42
CA VAL A 1007 12.01 -3.84 -15.85
C VAL A 1007 13.21 -3.22 -15.15
N GLU A 1008 14.01 -4.05 -14.47
CA GLU A 1008 15.27 -3.70 -13.79
C GLU A 1008 15.19 -2.51 -12.81
N ILE A 1009 13.99 -2.10 -12.37
CA ILE A 1009 13.82 -0.91 -11.49
C ILE A 1009 14.49 -1.12 -10.14
N ASN A 1010 14.34 -2.26 -9.47
CA ASN A 1010 14.97 -2.49 -8.17
C ASN A 1010 16.24 -3.37 -8.24
N SER A 1011 16.67 -3.75 -9.45
CA SER A 1011 17.69 -4.79 -9.67
C SER A 1011 19.09 -4.47 -9.11
N ASN A 1012 19.49 -3.19 -9.08
CA ASN A 1012 20.80 -2.78 -8.56
C ASN A 1012 20.91 -2.93 -7.03
N LEU A 1013 19.80 -3.15 -6.34
CA LEU A 1013 19.74 -3.30 -4.89
C LEU A 1013 19.98 -4.74 -4.42
N ASP A 1014 19.92 -5.71 -5.33
CA ASP A 1014 20.04 -7.14 -5.01
C ASP A 1014 21.50 -7.57 -4.74
N THR A 1015 22.50 -6.77 -5.14
CA THR A 1015 23.93 -7.15 -5.06
C THR A 1015 24.82 -6.17 -4.30
N GLU A 1016 24.49 -4.87 -4.28
CA GLU A 1016 25.32 -3.85 -3.63
C GLU A 1016 24.94 -3.62 -2.16
N LEU A 1017 23.68 -3.86 -1.79
CA LEU A 1017 23.19 -3.71 -0.43
C LEU A 1017 23.14 -5.02 0.35
N ASP A 1018 22.98 -6.16 -0.34
CA ASP A 1018 22.92 -7.50 0.24
C ASP A 1018 24.35 -8.03 0.49
N GLY A 1019 24.75 -8.07 1.76
CA GLY A 1019 26.12 -8.34 2.19
C GLY A 1019 26.60 -9.79 2.02
N GLY A 1020 25.88 -10.65 1.29
CA GLY A 1020 26.25 -12.06 1.09
C GLY A 1020 25.18 -12.85 0.33
N THR A 1021 25.43 -14.15 0.14
CA THR A 1021 24.39 -15.08 -0.33
C THR A 1021 23.41 -15.31 0.82
N ILE A 1022 22.14 -14.95 0.60
CA ILE A 1022 21.03 -15.27 1.50
C ILE A 1022 21.00 -16.79 1.75
N ASP A 1023 21.08 -17.21 3.00
CA ASP A 1023 20.96 -18.61 3.38
C ASP A 1023 19.52 -18.92 3.83
N GLU A 1024 18.73 -19.55 2.95
CA GLU A 1024 17.37 -20.00 3.30
C GLU A 1024 17.37 -21.10 4.37
N ASP A 1025 18.45 -21.91 4.44
CA ASP A 1025 18.60 -22.95 5.45
C ASP A 1025 18.96 -22.37 6.83
N ALA A 1026 19.33 -21.08 6.91
CA ALA A 1026 19.58 -20.38 8.17
C ALA A 1026 18.29 -20.06 8.95
N LEU A 1027 17.11 -20.18 8.33
CA LEU A 1027 15.84 -20.02 9.02
C LEU A 1027 15.42 -21.33 9.73
N GLY A 1028 14.88 -21.20 10.95
CA GLY A 1028 14.39 -22.34 11.71
C GLY A 1028 13.06 -22.92 11.18
N ASN A 1029 12.67 -24.08 11.71
CA ASN A 1029 11.41 -24.74 11.37
C ASN A 1029 10.20 -23.89 11.78
N GLY A 1030 9.36 -23.49 10.81
CA GLY A 1030 8.18 -22.67 11.05
C GLY A 1030 7.84 -21.71 9.91
N PHE A 1031 8.81 -21.44 9.03
CA PHE A 1031 8.63 -20.61 7.86
C PHE A 1031 8.31 -21.40 6.57
N PHE A 1032 7.56 -20.76 5.68
CA PHE A 1032 7.30 -21.19 4.30
C PHE A 1032 8.24 -20.44 3.34
N PRO A 1033 8.65 -21.05 2.22
CA PRO A 1033 9.53 -20.44 1.22
C PRO A 1033 8.79 -19.37 0.41
N ASN A 1034 8.48 -18.26 1.06
CA ASN A 1034 7.81 -17.08 0.51
C ASN A 1034 8.75 -15.87 0.44
N PHE A 1035 10.06 -16.11 0.53
CA PHE A 1035 11.11 -15.10 0.48
C PHE A 1035 11.41 -14.75 -0.97
N ASP A 1036 10.88 -13.63 -1.45
CA ASP A 1036 11.08 -13.17 -2.82
C ASP A 1036 11.35 -11.66 -2.82
N GLY A 1037 12.44 -11.24 -3.46
CA GLY A 1037 12.98 -9.88 -3.44
C GLY A 1037 14.13 -9.66 -2.45
N THR A 1038 14.63 -8.42 -2.41
CA THR A 1038 15.81 -8.01 -1.61
C THR A 1038 15.42 -7.51 -0.22
N GLN A 1039 16.34 -7.62 0.74
CA GLN A 1039 16.24 -6.97 2.06
C GLN A 1039 16.10 -5.44 1.97
N ALA A 1040 16.43 -4.84 0.81
CA ALA A 1040 16.19 -3.44 0.56
C ALA A 1040 14.70 -3.05 0.46
N ALA A 1041 13.81 -4.05 0.34
CA ALA A 1041 12.37 -3.84 0.23
C ALA A 1041 11.83 -3.00 1.39
N GLY A 1042 11.19 -1.88 1.03
CA GLY A 1042 10.63 -0.94 1.99
C GLY A 1042 11.58 0.17 2.42
N PHE A 1043 12.80 0.32 1.89
CA PHE A 1043 13.56 1.58 2.05
C PHE A 1043 13.11 2.65 1.04
N PRO A 1044 13.37 3.96 1.25
CA PRO A 1044 12.90 5.03 0.36
C PRO A 1044 13.37 4.91 -1.09
N GLY A 1045 14.58 4.38 -1.31
CA GLY A 1045 15.13 4.13 -2.64
C GLY A 1045 14.66 2.84 -3.30
N TYR A 1046 13.95 1.96 -2.59
CA TYR A 1046 13.29 0.77 -3.15
C TYR A 1046 11.84 1.13 -3.50
N LEU A 1047 11.45 0.93 -4.76
CA LEU A 1047 10.09 1.22 -5.19
C LEU A 1047 9.15 0.05 -4.85
N MET A 1048 8.14 0.32 -4.01
CA MET A 1048 7.09 -0.63 -3.70
C MET A 1048 5.78 -0.32 -4.44
N GLN A 1049 4.94 -1.34 -4.58
CA GLN A 1049 3.57 -1.19 -5.08
C GLN A 1049 2.78 -0.08 -4.33
N SER A 1050 2.89 -0.01 -3.00
CA SER A 1050 2.21 1.01 -2.20
C SER A 1050 2.61 2.44 -2.57
N ASP A 1051 3.85 2.66 -3.01
CA ASP A 1051 4.37 3.98 -3.40
C ASP A 1051 3.71 4.47 -4.71
N ILE A 1052 3.48 3.55 -5.66
CA ILE A 1052 2.72 3.82 -6.90
C ILE A 1052 1.24 4.09 -6.56
N LEU A 1053 0.65 3.26 -5.70
CA LEU A 1053 -0.75 3.40 -5.30
C LEU A 1053 -1.00 4.69 -4.51
N GLN A 1054 -0.04 5.15 -3.71
CA GLN A 1054 -0.15 6.45 -3.03
C GLN A 1054 -0.36 7.58 -4.03
N ALA A 1055 0.38 7.60 -5.14
CA ALA A 1055 0.28 8.64 -6.15
C ALA A 1055 -0.94 8.49 -7.07
N LEU A 1056 -1.29 7.26 -7.45
CA LEU A 1056 -2.23 6.98 -8.55
C LEU A 1056 -3.60 6.47 -8.11
N SER A 1057 -3.75 5.94 -6.90
CA SER A 1057 -5.04 5.38 -6.46
C SER A 1057 -6.24 6.33 -6.50
N PRO A 1058 -6.12 7.67 -6.34
CA PRO A 1058 -7.27 8.56 -6.46
C PRO A 1058 -7.94 8.55 -7.84
N VAL A 1059 -7.23 8.09 -8.88
CA VAL A 1059 -7.76 8.00 -10.24
C VAL A 1059 -7.98 6.56 -10.70
N MET A 1060 -7.54 5.55 -9.95
CA MET A 1060 -7.68 4.15 -10.34
C MET A 1060 -9.08 3.60 -10.01
N THR A 1061 -9.68 2.90 -10.96
CA THR A 1061 -10.97 2.21 -10.81
C THR A 1061 -10.88 0.82 -11.43
N VAL A 1062 -11.76 -0.11 -11.06
CA VAL A 1062 -11.86 -1.43 -11.73
C VAL A 1062 -12.89 -1.46 -12.85
N ARG A 1063 -13.66 -0.39 -13.00
CA ARG A 1063 -14.74 -0.25 -13.96
C ARG A 1063 -14.62 1.06 -14.69
N SER A 1064 -15.20 1.09 -15.88
CA SER A 1064 -15.38 2.32 -16.62
C SER A 1064 -16.81 2.81 -16.53
N ASP A 1065 -16.95 4.14 -16.54
CA ASP A 1065 -18.22 4.84 -16.47
C ASP A 1065 -18.43 5.76 -17.67
N THR A 1066 -17.43 5.89 -18.54
CA THR A 1066 -17.51 6.61 -19.81
C THR A 1066 -17.35 5.62 -20.95
N PHE A 1067 -18.25 5.68 -21.92
CA PHE A 1067 -18.26 4.79 -23.07
C PHE A 1067 -18.45 5.56 -24.37
N LEU A 1068 -17.79 5.09 -25.41
CA LEU A 1068 -17.94 5.52 -26.78
C LEU A 1068 -18.85 4.53 -27.51
N ILE A 1069 -19.98 5.00 -28.04
CA ILE A 1069 -20.84 4.20 -28.90
C ILE A 1069 -20.66 4.67 -30.33
N ARG A 1070 -20.19 3.77 -31.20
CA ARG A 1070 -20.24 3.96 -32.65
C ARG A 1070 -21.33 3.08 -33.23
N SER A 1071 -22.23 3.67 -34.01
CA SER A 1071 -23.35 2.97 -34.64
C SER A 1071 -23.36 3.21 -36.14
N TYR A 1072 -23.64 2.14 -36.88
CA TYR A 1072 -23.78 2.11 -38.33
C TYR A 1072 -25.24 1.86 -38.69
N GLY A 1073 -25.70 2.52 -39.75
CA GLY A 1073 -27.00 2.27 -40.36
C GLY A 1073 -26.89 2.25 -41.88
N ASP A 1074 -27.53 1.26 -42.51
CA ASP A 1074 -27.68 1.22 -43.97
C ASP A 1074 -29.10 0.96 -44.43
N VAL A 1075 -29.33 1.26 -45.69
CA VAL A 1075 -30.56 0.93 -46.42
C VAL A 1075 -30.17 0.01 -47.56
N VAL A 1076 -30.88 -1.11 -47.68
CA VAL A 1076 -30.67 -2.10 -48.74
C VAL A 1076 -31.80 -2.07 -49.74
N ASP A 1077 -31.48 -2.40 -50.98
CA ASP A 1077 -32.48 -2.68 -52.01
C ASP A 1077 -33.20 -3.99 -51.68
N PRO A 1078 -34.53 -4.00 -51.52
CA PRO A 1078 -35.29 -5.18 -51.11
C PRO A 1078 -35.21 -6.40 -52.05
N ILE A 1079 -34.78 -6.19 -53.30
CA ILE A 1079 -34.73 -7.24 -54.34
C ILE A 1079 -33.30 -7.74 -54.53
N SER A 1080 -32.33 -6.82 -54.59
CA SER A 1080 -30.92 -7.14 -54.85
C SER A 1080 -30.05 -7.25 -53.60
N SER A 1081 -30.58 -6.89 -52.43
CA SER A 1081 -29.88 -6.83 -51.14
C SER A 1081 -28.62 -5.95 -51.16
N LYS A 1082 -28.48 -5.08 -52.16
CA LYS A 1082 -27.34 -4.18 -52.29
C LYS A 1082 -27.54 -2.96 -51.41
N VAL A 1083 -26.49 -2.56 -50.69
CA VAL A 1083 -26.47 -1.31 -49.91
C VAL A 1083 -26.61 -0.11 -50.85
N ILE A 1084 -27.60 0.74 -50.56
CA ILE A 1084 -27.94 1.96 -51.31
C ILE A 1084 -27.33 3.19 -50.64
N SER A 1085 -27.46 3.28 -49.32
CA SER A 1085 -26.98 4.39 -48.49
C SER A 1085 -26.49 3.85 -47.15
N LYS A 1086 -25.45 4.46 -46.58
CA LYS A 1086 -24.86 4.11 -45.29
C LYS A 1086 -24.43 5.37 -44.53
N VAL A 1087 -24.56 5.35 -43.21
CA VAL A 1087 -24.22 6.47 -42.32
C VAL A 1087 -23.68 5.91 -41.00
N TRP A 1088 -22.79 6.67 -40.35
CA TRP A 1088 -22.30 6.38 -39.00
C TRP A 1088 -22.59 7.54 -38.05
N CYS A 1089 -22.82 7.22 -36.78
CA CYS A 1089 -22.86 8.20 -35.70
C CYS A 1089 -22.01 7.75 -34.52
N GLU A 1090 -21.56 8.75 -33.77
CA GLU A 1090 -20.73 8.60 -32.58
C GLU A 1090 -21.40 9.30 -31.41
N ALA A 1091 -21.43 8.63 -30.27
CA ALA A 1091 -22.02 9.12 -29.04
C ALA A 1091 -21.11 8.82 -27.85
N ILE A 1092 -20.89 9.81 -26.99
CA ILE A 1092 -20.24 9.59 -25.69
C ILE A 1092 -21.33 9.50 -24.63
N VAL A 1093 -21.29 8.43 -23.86
CA VAL A 1093 -22.25 8.14 -22.80
C VAL A 1093 -21.52 8.07 -21.47
N GLN A 1094 -22.02 8.81 -20.48
CA GLN A 1094 -21.44 8.92 -19.14
C GLN A 1094 -22.42 8.37 -18.11
N ARG A 1095 -21.95 7.46 -17.26
CA ARG A 1095 -22.67 7.07 -16.06
C ARG A 1095 -22.56 8.18 -15.02
N ILE A 1096 -23.66 8.48 -14.37
CA ILE A 1096 -23.75 9.53 -13.36
C ILE A 1096 -24.13 8.94 -11.99
N PRO A 1097 -23.90 9.67 -10.88
CA PRO A 1097 -24.29 9.21 -9.56
C PRO A 1097 -25.80 8.91 -9.40
N ASP A 1098 -26.68 9.59 -10.14
CA ASP A 1098 -28.15 9.44 -10.04
C ASP A 1098 -28.61 7.98 -10.26
N PRO A 1099 -29.55 7.48 -9.44
CA PRO A 1099 -30.13 6.15 -9.63
C PRO A 1099 -30.99 6.06 -10.91
N ALA A 1100 -31.05 4.88 -11.51
CA ALA A 1100 -31.94 4.56 -12.61
C ALA A 1100 -33.37 4.33 -12.08
N ILE A 1101 -34.29 5.26 -12.37
CA ILE A 1101 -35.68 5.21 -11.91
C ILE A 1101 -36.53 4.38 -12.90
N SER A 1102 -37.41 3.51 -12.40
CA SER A 1102 -38.38 2.77 -13.21
C SER A 1102 -39.75 3.48 -13.25
N ASP A 1103 -40.40 3.47 -14.42
CA ASP A 1103 -41.67 4.16 -14.73
C ASP A 1103 -42.82 3.87 -13.71
N SER A 1104 -42.79 2.72 -13.02
CA SER A 1104 -43.77 2.35 -11.98
C SER A 1104 -43.65 3.13 -10.67
N THR A 1105 -42.55 3.86 -10.43
CA THR A 1105 -42.36 4.70 -9.24
C THR A 1105 -42.78 6.16 -9.45
N LEU A 1106 -43.02 6.58 -10.70
CA LEU A 1106 -43.43 7.95 -11.03
C LEU A 1106 -44.82 8.32 -10.45
N SER A 1107 -45.66 7.33 -10.08
CA SER A 1107 -46.95 7.58 -9.43
C SER A 1107 -46.88 7.87 -7.93
N ASN A 1108 -45.75 7.56 -7.27
CA ASN A 1108 -45.53 7.77 -5.82
C ASN A 1108 -44.59 8.97 -5.52
N GLU A 1109 -44.22 9.74 -6.54
CA GLU A 1109 -43.29 10.89 -6.47
C GLU A 1109 -43.63 11.95 -5.43
N ARG A 1110 -44.88 11.98 -4.94
CA ARG A 1110 -45.31 12.97 -3.93
C ARG A 1110 -45.04 12.54 -2.48
N ASN A 1111 -44.73 11.26 -2.22
CA ASN A 1111 -44.53 10.72 -0.87
C ASN A 1111 -43.08 10.31 -0.55
N LEU A 1112 -42.24 10.06 -1.56
CA LEU A 1112 -40.81 9.70 -1.40
C LEU A 1112 -39.94 10.81 -0.79
N PHE A 1113 -40.41 12.07 -0.82
CA PHE A 1113 -39.64 13.26 -0.42
C PHE A 1113 -40.31 14.07 0.69
N THR A 1114 -41.33 13.52 1.34
CA THR A 1114 -41.92 14.10 2.57
C THR A 1114 -41.26 13.57 3.84
N GLY A 1115 -40.45 12.51 3.75
CA GLY A 1115 -39.49 12.11 4.78
C GLY A 1115 -38.14 12.76 4.46
N GLY A 1116 -37.47 13.33 5.46
CA GLY A 1116 -36.30 14.20 5.29
C GLY A 1116 -35.01 13.54 4.79
N SER A 1117 -35.09 12.46 4.01
CA SER A 1117 -33.95 11.70 3.51
C SER A 1117 -33.38 12.33 2.21
N LEU A 1118 -32.05 12.32 2.08
CA LEU A 1118 -31.29 12.83 0.93
C LEU A 1118 -31.40 11.93 -0.31
N PHE A 1119 -31.78 10.67 -0.11
CA PHE A 1119 -31.91 9.64 -1.14
C PHE A 1119 -33.24 8.89 -0.97
N PRO A 1120 -33.84 8.31 -2.02
CA PRO A 1120 -35.12 7.62 -1.88
C PRO A 1120 -34.99 6.38 -0.98
N GLU A 1121 -35.52 6.43 0.25
CA GLU A 1121 -35.52 5.30 1.22
C GLU A 1121 -36.49 4.15 0.84
N ASP A 1122 -37.49 4.37 -0.04
CA ASP A 1122 -38.55 3.37 -0.29
C ASP A 1122 -38.29 2.40 -1.47
N VAL A 1123 -37.11 1.76 -1.53
CA VAL A 1123 -36.92 0.48 -2.27
C VAL A 1123 -36.50 -0.65 -1.33
N ILE A 1124 -36.79 -0.49 -0.04
CA ILE A 1124 -36.58 -1.50 0.99
C ILE A 1124 -37.97 -1.86 1.56
N ASP A 1125 -38.77 -2.62 0.81
CA ASP A 1125 -39.82 -3.41 1.45
C ASP A 1125 -39.73 -4.86 1.00
N GLY A 1126 -39.78 -5.74 2.00
CA GLY A 1126 -39.34 -7.12 1.90
C GLY A 1126 -40.24 -7.98 1.00
N ALA A 1127 -39.62 -9.03 0.48
CA ALA A 1127 -40.21 -10.14 -0.27
C ALA A 1127 -40.34 -9.98 -1.81
N ALA A 1128 -39.27 -9.55 -2.49
CA ALA A 1128 -38.82 -10.12 -3.78
C ALA A 1128 -37.45 -9.55 -4.20
N THR A 1129 -36.41 -10.40 -4.27
CA THR A 1129 -35.22 -10.34 -5.15
C THR A 1129 -34.62 -8.97 -5.57
N ASN A 1130 -33.37 -8.69 -5.16
CA ASN A 1130 -32.32 -7.92 -5.89
C ASN A 1130 -32.67 -6.52 -6.46
N THR A 1131 -32.75 -5.51 -5.59
CA THR A 1131 -32.73 -4.09 -5.99
C THR A 1131 -31.58 -3.34 -5.32
N PHE A 1132 -30.34 -3.72 -5.64
CA PHE A 1132 -29.13 -2.92 -5.38
C PHE A 1132 -28.75 -2.10 -6.65
N GLY A 1133 -29.02 -0.79 -6.61
CA GLY A 1133 -28.22 0.29 -7.22
C GLY A 1133 -27.83 0.24 -8.71
N SER A 1134 -28.79 0.23 -9.64
CA SER A 1134 -28.48 0.62 -11.03
C SER A 1134 -28.44 2.15 -11.16
N ARG A 1135 -27.41 2.71 -11.80
CA ARG A 1135 -27.28 4.16 -12.04
C ARG A 1135 -27.57 4.54 -13.47
N ARG A 1136 -28.00 5.77 -13.68
CA ARG A 1136 -28.36 6.30 -15.00
C ARG A 1136 -27.12 6.57 -15.85
N PHE A 1137 -27.25 6.32 -17.15
CA PHE A 1137 -26.35 6.82 -18.19
C PHE A 1137 -26.95 8.03 -18.90
N GLU A 1138 -26.11 9.02 -19.23
CA GLU A 1138 -26.48 10.21 -19.98
C GLU A 1138 -25.63 10.38 -21.24
N LEU A 1139 -26.27 10.84 -22.31
CA LEU A 1139 -25.60 11.22 -23.55
C LEU A 1139 -24.96 12.60 -23.36
N VAL A 1140 -23.63 12.68 -23.39
CA VAL A 1140 -22.89 13.94 -23.17
C VAL A 1140 -22.36 14.55 -24.46
N ALA A 1141 -22.15 13.75 -25.51
CA ALA A 1141 -21.77 14.22 -26.83
C ALA A 1141 -22.36 13.34 -27.92
N PHE A 1142 -22.71 13.93 -29.07
CA PHE A 1142 -23.20 13.23 -30.24
C PHE A 1142 -22.73 13.92 -31.51
N ARG A 1143 -22.31 13.15 -32.51
CA ARG A 1143 -22.03 13.64 -33.86
C ARG A 1143 -22.28 12.60 -34.93
N TRP A 1144 -22.55 13.07 -36.14
CA TRP A 1144 -22.55 12.25 -37.35
C TRP A 1144 -21.13 12.14 -37.90
N MET A 1145 -20.80 10.98 -38.49
CA MET A 1145 -19.48 10.70 -39.06
C MET A 1145 -19.58 10.29 -40.53
N ASN A 1146 -18.56 10.65 -41.29
CA ASN A 1146 -18.32 10.17 -42.64
C ASN A 1146 -17.42 8.93 -42.62
N GLU A 1147 -17.42 8.16 -43.72
CA GLU A 1147 -16.59 6.96 -43.86
C GLU A 1147 -15.08 7.24 -43.75
N THR A 1148 -14.62 8.44 -44.11
CA THR A 1148 -13.21 8.85 -44.01
C THR A 1148 -12.77 9.21 -42.60
N GLU A 1149 -13.70 9.30 -41.65
CA GLU A 1149 -13.46 9.66 -40.24
C GLU A 1149 -13.50 8.44 -39.31
N LEU A 1150 -13.73 7.24 -39.87
CA LEU A 1150 -13.72 5.97 -39.14
C LEU A 1150 -12.31 5.58 -38.73
#